data_AF-A0AA91TLM5-F1
#
_entry.id   AF-A0AA91TLM5-F1
#
_cell.length_a   1.000
_cell.length_b   1.000
_cell.length_c   1.000
_cell.angle_alpha   90.00
_cell.angle_beta   90.00
_cell.angle_gamma   90.00
#
_symmetry.space_group_name_H-M   'P 1'
#
loop_
_entity.id
_entity.type
_entity.pdbx_description
1 polymer ?
#
loop_
_entity_poly.entity_id
_entity_poly.type
_entity_poly.pdbx_seq_one_letter_code
_entity_poly.pdbx_strand_id
1 'polypeptide(L)'
;MRKHPFFFIKLHAEKSYDNRGKQEVHYKWVSVNHKDKIEFSVDNFGNRNLGYCLCKVERAEFVSDKDGQMNKNEVTMYFHDVVPSEEDLSAILFDCVSRSMNQEDKYSFVTLIWVLDKCSISQQTLISVLRKIPNAQSRSYVLDLLRQHGRCLSRNKQKVLTGVCEEFGVRYDIYMPAMLVEALDFYRENEIDKENSNLFSLVDFVMSNKPLVDSSAEKTNNPLIKLRKWFMTDESFDDYSILPSLFSLVSESVRLLIVKRYFHDVRLGNTRFDCELIKQFIDNKYDSFIRYRYGINTPNDDVVLTVPLLCDTILTLYNTKGKEFQSFNGILDFAITHCDSSHPAVDWKLDKILPSCNHGVIINNSFKGFIDYQYICKINQSRLDDMEGLEVVIKSFLDSYFDRLKYPVCKYGDGSFLDMELSKQCLKKHGKTGWQLSCVDFKLYPDKWVVDKNVPCLKVFIKKEKFEALQTSPNFGHGAVISWDMISIENFRQYVMYLVSQYTCLGNGEFLVPSYKQKTFEIKVLEEFWDILKVRIMPRQKIKADKNLDIFGFWKEVSQTLSEAELGNEHSSGYMAAEEKYRQLVSDEISKRCVESLKSILGTNEFNGEYFEIPYQKNVLTDIINKFYFREAFSDKGNNYSDDFLVRRSLNTKFVPLCAPKQNDVNFFAINLPYFWCRGNECFHNNLNNQSLDSRVRWYQYSLYHLAEIIGYPKLHLKEAGYEPDDAVRTFIAIANRVLQKFRRLKCRGCGHLMFANKSRGFNRYNYFSCVNPFCPEHGKSIYLNFCFRCKKGLIDSRDTKQCPNNWYICPDCLSCCDDNMYARQVQLYILAGKPVPEKLNAMLGNGHNDKNIFFCPNCGSQILITKDEHNSEIKMCPHCQRRF
;
A
#
# COMPACT_ATOMS: atom_id res chain seq x y z
N MET A 1 -10.81 -2.47 -35.14
CA MET A 1 -9.82 -3.56 -35.08
C MET A 1 -8.45 -2.98 -34.76
N ARG A 2 -7.71 -3.54 -33.78
CA ARG A 2 -6.44 -2.97 -33.30
C ARG A 2 -5.36 -3.06 -34.39
N LYS A 3 -4.53 -2.02 -34.52
CA LYS A 3 -3.39 -2.00 -35.47
C LYS A 3 -2.24 -2.93 -35.07
N HIS A 4 -2.20 -3.38 -33.82
CA HIS A 4 -1.30 -4.42 -33.31
C HIS A 4 -2.17 -5.60 -32.83
N PRO A 5 -2.21 -6.73 -33.56
CA PRO A 5 -3.06 -7.86 -33.21
C PRO A 5 -2.43 -8.73 -32.11
N PHE A 6 -1.22 -8.42 -31.66
CA PHE A 6 -0.45 -9.26 -30.76
C PHE A 6 -0.53 -8.82 -29.31
N PHE A 7 -0.60 -9.79 -28.39
CA PHE A 7 -0.39 -9.57 -26.96
C PHE A 7 0.23 -10.81 -26.33
N PHE A 8 0.93 -10.63 -25.21
CA PHE A 8 1.51 -11.74 -24.45
C PHE A 8 0.61 -12.13 -23.28
N ILE A 9 0.59 -13.42 -22.97
CA ILE A 9 0.09 -13.97 -21.71
C ILE A 9 1.25 -14.62 -20.95
N LYS A 10 1.20 -14.56 -19.62
CA LYS A 10 2.19 -15.09 -18.69
C LYS A 10 1.55 -16.14 -17.79
N LEU A 11 2.30 -17.22 -17.54
CA LEU A 11 1.87 -18.30 -16.68
C LEU A 11 2.01 -17.89 -15.21
N HIS A 12 0.91 -17.93 -14.47
CA HIS A 12 0.88 -17.70 -13.02
C HIS A 12 0.49 -18.97 -12.28
N ALA A 13 1.19 -19.25 -11.19
CA ALA A 13 0.86 -20.32 -10.25
C ALA A 13 0.16 -19.71 -9.03
N GLU A 14 -1.06 -20.14 -8.75
CA GLU A 14 -1.81 -19.82 -7.54
C GLU A 14 -1.80 -21.00 -6.59
N LYS A 15 -1.34 -20.74 -5.37
CA LYS A 15 -1.36 -21.72 -4.28
C LYS A 15 -2.69 -21.58 -3.56
N SER A 16 -3.52 -22.62 -3.57
CA SER A 16 -4.67 -22.77 -2.68
C SER A 16 -4.35 -23.84 -1.64
N TYR A 17 -5.09 -23.84 -0.54
CA TYR A 17 -5.03 -24.92 0.44
C TYR A 17 -6.40 -25.58 0.46
N ASP A 18 -6.44 -26.91 0.38
CA ASP A 18 -7.69 -27.65 0.56
C ASP A 18 -8.17 -27.57 2.02
N ASN A 19 -9.37 -28.07 2.29
CA ASN A 19 -9.96 -28.09 3.64
C ASN A 19 -9.17 -28.96 4.64
N ARG A 20 -8.13 -29.68 4.18
CA ARG A 20 -7.21 -30.50 5.00
C ARG A 20 -5.83 -29.83 5.16
N GLY A 21 -5.66 -28.59 4.67
CA GLY A 21 -4.40 -27.85 4.71
C GLY A 21 -3.36 -28.31 3.67
N LYS A 22 -3.73 -29.16 2.71
CA LYS A 22 -2.85 -29.58 1.61
C LYS A 22 -2.79 -28.48 0.56
N GLN A 23 -1.57 -28.06 0.22
CA GLN A 23 -1.35 -27.04 -0.79
C GLN A 23 -1.61 -27.60 -2.20
N GLU A 24 -2.58 -27.05 -2.89
CA GLU A 24 -2.81 -27.26 -4.32
C GLU A 24 -2.23 -26.08 -5.11
N VAL A 25 -1.68 -26.35 -6.30
CA VAL A 25 -1.14 -25.32 -7.18
C VAL A 25 -1.95 -25.32 -8.47
N HIS A 26 -2.75 -24.28 -8.66
CA HIS A 26 -3.54 -24.04 -9.86
C HIS A 26 -2.77 -23.09 -10.77
N TYR A 27 -2.68 -23.41 -12.06
CA TYR A 27 -2.02 -22.54 -13.03
C TYR A 27 -3.07 -21.77 -13.82
N LYS A 28 -2.73 -20.55 -14.22
CA LYS A 28 -3.55 -19.72 -15.11
C LYS A 28 -2.70 -18.86 -16.02
N TRP A 29 -3.23 -18.56 -17.19
CA TRP A 29 -2.67 -17.55 -18.09
C TRP A 29 -3.23 -16.18 -17.75
N VAL A 30 -2.37 -15.16 -17.70
CA VAL A 30 -2.76 -13.78 -17.45
C VAL A 30 -2.13 -12.88 -18.50
N SER A 31 -2.92 -12.00 -19.13
CA SER A 31 -2.39 -11.03 -20.10
C SER A 31 -1.38 -10.07 -19.49
N VAL A 32 -0.28 -9.82 -20.20
CA VAL A 32 0.79 -8.91 -19.80
C VAL A 32 0.52 -7.50 -20.34
N ASN A 33 0.51 -6.50 -19.45
CA ASN A 33 0.34 -5.07 -19.78
C ASN A 33 -0.84 -4.77 -20.74
N HIS A 34 -1.87 -5.60 -20.69
CA HIS A 34 -3.07 -5.46 -21.49
C HIS A 34 -4.11 -4.63 -20.72
N LYS A 35 -4.84 -3.77 -21.45
CA LYS A 35 -5.84 -2.86 -20.84
C LYS A 35 -6.98 -3.64 -20.18
N ASP A 36 -7.39 -4.72 -20.84
CA ASP A 36 -8.45 -5.61 -20.41
C ASP A 36 -7.76 -6.79 -19.73
N LYS A 37 -7.93 -6.99 -18.42
CA LYS A 37 -7.26 -8.08 -17.71
C LYS A 37 -7.84 -9.41 -18.19
N ILE A 38 -7.14 -10.11 -19.09
CA ILE A 38 -7.54 -11.43 -19.61
C ILE A 38 -6.90 -12.49 -18.72
N GLU A 39 -7.71 -13.42 -18.24
CA GLU A 39 -7.28 -14.49 -17.35
C GLU A 39 -8.09 -15.76 -17.64
N PHE A 40 -7.40 -16.90 -17.83
CA PHE A 40 -8.05 -18.18 -18.14
C PHE A 40 -7.19 -19.39 -17.74
N SER A 41 -7.84 -20.56 -17.63
CA SER A 41 -7.18 -21.84 -17.29
C SER A 41 -6.17 -22.29 -18.35
N VAL A 42 -5.18 -23.07 -17.94
CA VAL A 42 -4.03 -23.48 -18.78
C VAL A 42 -4.33 -24.73 -19.61
N ASP A 43 -5.52 -25.32 -19.48
CA ASP A 43 -5.85 -26.68 -19.92
C ASP A 43 -5.22 -27.07 -21.27
N ASN A 44 -5.57 -26.37 -22.36
CA ASN A 44 -5.14 -26.71 -23.73
C ASN A 44 -4.49 -25.55 -24.51
N PHE A 45 -3.98 -24.52 -23.83
CA PHE A 45 -3.48 -23.31 -24.49
C PHE A 45 -2.03 -23.02 -24.11
N GLY A 46 -1.17 -22.77 -25.10
CA GLY A 46 0.22 -22.34 -24.93
C GLY A 46 1.17 -23.43 -24.39
N ASN A 47 2.48 -23.25 -24.64
CA ASN A 47 3.51 -24.10 -24.06
C ASN A 47 3.91 -23.63 -22.65
N ARG A 48 3.51 -24.39 -21.63
CA ARG A 48 3.75 -24.09 -20.21
C ARG A 48 5.24 -23.98 -19.86
N ASN A 49 6.12 -24.71 -20.55
CA ASN A 49 7.56 -24.72 -20.28
C ASN A 49 8.23 -23.38 -20.62
N LEU A 50 7.60 -22.58 -21.49
CA LEU A 50 8.12 -21.26 -21.86
C LEU A 50 7.75 -20.18 -20.86
N GLY A 51 6.74 -20.40 -20.00
CA GLY A 51 6.21 -19.42 -19.05
C GLY A 51 5.49 -18.21 -19.67
N TYR A 52 5.63 -17.99 -20.97
CA TYR A 52 4.95 -16.98 -21.78
C TYR A 52 4.40 -17.60 -23.06
N CYS A 53 3.33 -17.00 -23.58
CA CYS A 53 2.76 -17.34 -24.88
C CYS A 53 2.38 -16.04 -25.59
N LEU A 54 2.63 -16.00 -26.89
CA LEU A 54 2.26 -14.89 -27.77
C LEU A 54 0.92 -15.22 -28.42
N CYS A 55 -0.04 -14.32 -28.30
CA CYS A 55 -1.38 -14.49 -28.88
C CYS A 55 -1.62 -13.51 -30.02
N LYS A 56 -2.30 -13.97 -31.07
CA LYS A 56 -2.82 -13.12 -32.15
C LYS A 56 -4.34 -13.01 -32.04
N VAL A 57 -4.84 -11.77 -31.99
CA VAL A 57 -6.28 -11.47 -32.00
C VAL A 57 -6.81 -11.62 -33.42
N GLU A 58 -7.79 -12.50 -33.57
CA GLU A 58 -8.48 -12.75 -34.84
C GLU A 58 -9.65 -11.79 -35.04
N ARG A 59 -10.53 -11.69 -34.02
CA ARG A 59 -11.67 -10.78 -34.02
C ARG A 59 -12.16 -10.47 -32.61
N ALA A 60 -12.93 -9.39 -32.50
CA ALA A 60 -13.58 -8.99 -31.26
C ALA A 60 -15.00 -8.50 -31.56
N GLU A 61 -15.98 -9.00 -30.82
CA GLU A 61 -17.41 -8.76 -31.03
C GLU A 61 -18.04 -8.25 -29.73
N PHE A 62 -18.91 -7.24 -29.81
CA PHE A 62 -19.66 -6.79 -28.63
C PHE A 62 -20.66 -7.87 -28.21
N VAL A 63 -20.84 -8.04 -26.91
CA VAL A 63 -21.83 -8.99 -26.38
C VAL A 63 -23.23 -8.42 -26.60
N SER A 64 -24.11 -9.21 -27.22
CA SER A 64 -25.54 -8.87 -27.28
C SER A 64 -26.26 -9.44 -26.07
N ASP A 65 -27.19 -8.68 -25.49
CA ASP A 65 -28.09 -9.19 -24.46
C ASP A 65 -29.13 -10.15 -25.05
N LYS A 66 -29.95 -10.74 -24.17
CA LYS A 66 -30.99 -11.71 -24.55
C LYS A 66 -32.05 -11.13 -25.50
N ASP A 67 -32.16 -9.80 -25.56
CA ASP A 67 -33.10 -9.07 -26.41
C ASP A 67 -32.44 -8.55 -27.71
N GLY A 68 -31.19 -8.91 -27.96
CA GLY A 68 -30.43 -8.53 -29.15
C GLY A 68 -29.88 -7.10 -29.12
N GLN A 69 -29.99 -6.38 -28.00
CA GLN A 69 -29.34 -5.09 -27.84
C GLN A 69 -27.85 -5.26 -27.51
N MET A 70 -27.03 -4.46 -28.17
CA MET A 70 -25.58 -4.50 -28.01
C MET A 70 -25.16 -3.92 -26.65
N ASN A 71 -24.59 -4.76 -25.78
CA ASN A 71 -23.90 -4.32 -24.58
C ASN A 71 -22.54 -3.71 -24.96
N LYS A 72 -22.49 -2.39 -25.04
CA LYS A 72 -21.27 -1.63 -25.41
C LYS A 72 -20.11 -1.77 -24.39
N ASN A 73 -20.36 -2.35 -23.22
CA ASN A 73 -19.38 -2.49 -22.15
C ASN A 73 -18.74 -3.89 -22.08
N GLU A 74 -19.22 -4.86 -22.86
CA GLU A 74 -18.72 -6.24 -22.87
C GLU A 74 -18.32 -6.66 -24.28
N VAL A 75 -17.18 -7.35 -24.40
CA VAL A 75 -16.61 -7.78 -25.68
C VAL A 75 -16.16 -9.24 -25.56
N THR A 76 -16.60 -10.08 -26.49
CA THR A 76 -16.05 -11.42 -26.70
C THR A 76 -14.85 -11.29 -27.64
N MET A 77 -13.68 -11.74 -27.18
CA MET A 77 -12.44 -11.70 -27.95
C MET A 77 -12.01 -13.11 -28.38
N TYR A 78 -11.70 -13.27 -29.66
CA TYR A 78 -11.21 -14.51 -30.26
C TYR A 78 -9.73 -14.35 -30.61
N PHE A 79 -8.89 -15.28 -30.16
CA PHE A 79 -7.45 -15.27 -30.39
C PHE A 79 -6.89 -16.70 -30.34
N HIS A 80 -5.72 -16.90 -30.94
CA HIS A 80 -4.97 -18.17 -30.88
C HIS A 80 -3.52 -17.94 -30.46
N ASP A 81 -2.86 -19.03 -30.03
CA ASP A 81 -1.41 -19.07 -29.79
C ASP A 81 -0.67 -18.97 -31.12
N VAL A 82 0.27 -18.04 -31.22
CA VAL A 82 1.05 -17.83 -32.44
C VAL A 82 1.85 -19.07 -32.77
N VAL A 83 1.64 -19.56 -33.99
CA VAL A 83 2.45 -20.62 -34.59
C VAL A 83 3.34 -20.02 -35.67
N PRO A 84 4.53 -20.58 -35.96
CA PRO A 84 5.43 -20.08 -37.00
C PRO A 84 4.92 -20.43 -38.42
N SER A 85 3.65 -20.14 -38.71
CA SER A 85 3.02 -20.27 -40.02
C SER A 85 3.33 -19.06 -40.90
N GLU A 86 3.11 -19.17 -42.21
CA GLU A 86 3.30 -18.03 -43.11
C GLU A 86 2.41 -16.83 -42.75
N GLU A 87 1.18 -17.09 -42.31
CA GLU A 87 0.21 -16.04 -41.97
C GLU A 87 0.66 -15.25 -40.73
N ASP A 88 0.95 -15.95 -39.63
CA ASP A 88 1.33 -15.32 -38.37
C ASP A 88 2.67 -14.62 -38.49
N LEU A 89 3.66 -15.24 -39.17
CA LEU A 89 4.95 -14.60 -39.42
C LEU A 89 4.81 -13.36 -40.31
N SER A 90 3.94 -13.38 -41.33
CA SER A 90 3.68 -12.19 -42.15
C SER A 90 3.09 -11.05 -41.30
N ALA A 91 2.15 -11.37 -40.42
CA ALA A 91 1.55 -10.40 -39.51
C ALA A 91 2.60 -9.83 -38.52
N ILE A 92 3.50 -10.66 -37.98
CA ILE A 92 4.59 -10.22 -37.08
C ILE A 92 5.57 -9.29 -37.79
N LEU A 93 5.98 -9.64 -39.02
CA LEU A 93 6.90 -8.77 -39.78
C LEU A 93 6.27 -7.44 -40.13
N PHE A 94 4.99 -7.46 -40.52
CA PHE A 94 4.24 -6.22 -40.76
C PHE A 94 4.13 -5.36 -39.49
N ASP A 95 3.83 -5.98 -38.34
CA ASP A 95 3.80 -5.32 -37.04
C ASP A 95 5.15 -4.67 -36.70
N CYS A 96 6.24 -5.40 -36.88
CA CYS A 96 7.61 -4.94 -36.64
C CYS A 96 7.98 -3.73 -37.53
N VAL A 97 7.66 -3.80 -38.83
CA VAL A 97 7.90 -2.71 -39.79
C VAL A 97 7.01 -1.50 -39.48
N SER A 98 5.76 -1.72 -39.07
CA SER A 98 4.84 -0.66 -38.69
C SER A 98 5.34 0.09 -37.45
N ARG A 99 5.79 -0.65 -36.42
CA ARG A 99 6.35 -0.09 -35.19
C ARG A 99 7.64 0.69 -35.44
N SER A 100 8.51 0.22 -36.35
CA SER A 100 9.79 0.88 -36.64
C SER A 100 9.66 2.24 -37.32
N MET A 101 8.49 2.58 -37.87
CA MET A 101 8.20 3.94 -38.36
C MET A 101 8.28 4.99 -37.24
N ASN A 102 8.10 4.57 -35.98
CA ASN A 102 8.40 5.40 -34.83
C ASN A 102 9.88 5.24 -34.45
N GLN A 103 10.71 6.22 -34.78
CA GLN A 103 12.16 6.21 -34.47
C GLN A 103 12.46 6.15 -32.96
N GLU A 104 11.50 6.52 -32.10
CA GLU A 104 11.62 6.41 -30.64
C GLU A 104 11.29 5.01 -30.12
N ASP A 105 10.68 4.12 -30.93
CA ASP A 105 10.37 2.74 -30.52
C ASP A 105 11.60 1.82 -30.66
N LYS A 106 12.42 1.81 -29.60
CA LYS A 106 13.60 0.93 -29.51
C LYS A 106 13.26 -0.55 -29.32
N TYR A 107 11.97 -0.93 -29.25
CA TYR A 107 11.47 -2.27 -28.93
C TYR A 107 10.64 -2.89 -30.06
N SER A 108 10.66 -2.31 -31.27
CA SER A 108 9.84 -2.74 -32.42
C SER A 108 9.99 -4.23 -32.78
N PHE A 109 11.12 -4.85 -32.42
CA PHE A 109 11.47 -6.22 -32.75
C PHE A 109 11.06 -7.28 -31.71
N VAL A 110 10.52 -6.89 -30.54
CA VAL A 110 10.29 -7.81 -29.39
C VAL A 110 9.49 -9.06 -29.78
N THR A 111 8.38 -8.88 -30.50
CA THR A 111 7.53 -10.00 -30.95
C THR A 111 8.28 -10.96 -31.87
N LEU A 112 9.03 -10.41 -32.83
CA LEU A 112 9.78 -11.19 -33.79
C LEU A 112 10.91 -11.98 -33.12
N ILE A 113 11.71 -11.33 -32.27
CA ILE A 113 12.84 -12.02 -31.63
C ILE A 113 12.37 -13.12 -30.68
N TRP A 114 11.23 -12.92 -29.99
CA TRP A 114 10.65 -13.95 -29.14
C TRP A 114 10.24 -15.18 -29.96
N VAL A 115 9.54 -14.99 -31.09
CA VAL A 115 9.15 -16.10 -31.97
C VAL A 115 10.37 -16.80 -32.56
N LEU A 116 11.37 -16.04 -33.02
CA LEU A 116 12.63 -16.60 -33.50
C LEU A 116 13.36 -17.41 -32.42
N ASP A 117 13.34 -17.00 -31.16
CA ASP A 117 14.02 -17.70 -30.05
C ASP A 117 13.22 -18.91 -29.51
N LYS A 118 11.89 -18.82 -29.40
CA LYS A 118 11.06 -19.83 -28.74
C LYS A 118 10.41 -20.84 -29.69
N CYS A 119 10.15 -20.46 -30.94
CA CYS A 119 9.52 -21.34 -31.91
C CYS A 119 10.55 -22.04 -32.82
N SER A 120 10.18 -23.18 -33.39
CA SER A 120 10.94 -23.85 -34.44
C SER A 120 10.51 -23.31 -35.79
N ILE A 121 11.41 -22.65 -36.52
CA ILE A 121 11.08 -21.96 -37.76
C ILE A 121 11.91 -22.55 -38.90
N SER A 122 11.24 -22.90 -39.99
CA SER A 122 11.91 -23.41 -41.19
C SER A 122 12.45 -22.27 -42.05
N GLN A 123 13.57 -22.53 -42.74
CA GLN A 123 14.16 -21.61 -43.72
C GLN A 123 13.16 -21.26 -44.83
N GLN A 124 12.43 -22.25 -45.35
CA GLN A 124 11.48 -22.07 -46.46
C GLN A 124 10.33 -21.14 -46.08
N THR A 125 9.77 -21.28 -44.87
CA THR A 125 8.69 -20.42 -44.38
C THR A 125 9.14 -18.96 -44.30
N LEU A 126 10.34 -18.69 -43.76
CA LEU A 126 10.87 -17.33 -43.65
C LEU A 126 11.13 -16.71 -45.03
N ILE A 127 11.70 -17.47 -45.97
CA ILE A 127 11.93 -17.00 -47.35
C ILE A 127 10.59 -16.64 -48.01
N SER A 128 9.59 -17.51 -47.91
CA SER A 128 8.26 -17.28 -48.47
C SER A 128 7.62 -15.99 -47.93
N VAL A 129 7.64 -15.80 -46.62
CA VAL A 129 7.09 -14.62 -45.96
C VAL A 129 7.84 -13.34 -46.35
N LEU A 130 9.18 -13.37 -46.39
CA LEU A 130 9.99 -12.20 -46.78
C LEU A 130 9.75 -11.78 -48.24
N ARG A 131 9.51 -12.73 -49.16
CA ARG A 131 9.15 -12.45 -50.55
C ARG A 131 7.79 -11.73 -50.67
N LYS A 132 6.86 -11.98 -49.74
CA LYS A 132 5.54 -11.33 -49.71
C LYS A 132 5.60 -9.87 -49.24
N ILE A 133 6.72 -9.39 -48.68
CA ILE A 133 6.88 -7.97 -48.32
C ILE A 133 7.02 -7.14 -49.60
N PRO A 134 6.03 -6.29 -49.95
CA PRO A 134 5.99 -5.64 -51.27
C PRO A 134 7.03 -4.52 -51.41
N ASN A 135 7.39 -3.86 -50.31
CA ASN A 135 8.35 -2.76 -50.31
C ASN A 135 9.79 -3.26 -50.09
N ALA A 136 10.68 -2.99 -51.05
CA ALA A 136 12.10 -3.34 -50.97
C ALA A 136 12.82 -2.71 -49.76
N GLN A 137 12.47 -1.47 -49.38
CA GLN A 137 13.05 -0.81 -48.20
C GLN A 137 12.63 -1.51 -46.90
N SER A 138 11.34 -1.87 -46.78
CA SER A 138 10.83 -2.63 -45.63
C SER A 138 11.45 -4.02 -45.54
N ARG A 139 11.68 -4.67 -46.69
CA ARG A 139 12.36 -5.97 -46.74
C ARG A 139 13.83 -5.87 -46.32
N SER A 140 14.55 -4.87 -46.81
CA SER A 140 15.93 -4.58 -46.38
C SER A 140 16.00 -4.32 -44.88
N TYR A 141 15.07 -3.52 -44.35
CA TYR A 141 14.98 -3.26 -42.91
C TYR A 141 14.81 -4.53 -42.10
N VAL A 142 13.90 -5.42 -42.50
CA VAL A 142 13.69 -6.71 -41.81
C VAL A 142 14.93 -7.59 -41.89
N LEU A 143 15.59 -7.67 -43.05
CA LEU A 143 16.84 -8.43 -43.22
C LEU A 143 17.97 -7.89 -42.33
N ASP A 144 18.10 -6.57 -42.21
CA ASP A 144 19.04 -5.93 -41.30
C ASP A 144 18.74 -6.27 -39.84
N LEU A 145 17.47 -6.28 -39.48
CA LEU A 145 16.99 -6.62 -38.14
C LEU A 145 17.26 -8.09 -37.82
N LEU A 146 17.01 -9.01 -38.76
CA LEU A 146 17.39 -10.42 -38.62
C LEU A 146 18.91 -10.58 -38.47
N ARG A 147 19.71 -9.83 -39.24
CA ARG A 147 21.17 -9.86 -39.15
C ARG A 147 21.71 -9.31 -37.82
N GLN A 148 21.11 -8.25 -37.30
CA GLN A 148 21.55 -7.63 -36.04
C GLN A 148 21.09 -8.42 -34.82
N HIS A 149 19.85 -8.88 -34.81
CA HIS A 149 19.22 -9.49 -33.64
C HIS A 149 19.35 -11.01 -33.65
N GLY A 150 19.48 -11.64 -34.81
CA GLY A 150 19.71 -13.08 -34.94
C GLY A 150 20.98 -13.56 -34.22
N ARG A 151 21.94 -12.67 -33.98
CA ARG A 151 23.19 -12.93 -33.24
C ARG A 151 22.99 -13.48 -31.84
N CYS A 152 21.84 -13.21 -31.19
CA CYS A 152 21.59 -13.73 -29.86
C CYS A 152 20.90 -15.11 -29.87
N LEU A 153 20.45 -15.60 -31.02
CA LEU A 153 19.79 -16.90 -31.15
C LEU A 153 20.79 -18.05 -31.03
N SER A 154 20.26 -19.26 -30.85
CA SER A 154 21.08 -20.47 -30.82
C SER A 154 21.82 -20.70 -32.14
N ARG A 155 22.93 -21.43 -32.09
CA ARG A 155 23.79 -21.65 -33.26
C ARG A 155 23.02 -22.30 -34.42
N ASN A 156 22.15 -23.26 -34.13
CA ASN A 156 21.30 -23.89 -35.15
C ASN A 156 20.32 -22.90 -35.79
N LYS A 157 19.74 -21.99 -35.02
CA LYS A 157 18.85 -20.95 -35.56
C LYS A 157 19.60 -19.90 -36.37
N GLN A 158 20.83 -19.58 -36.01
CA GLN A 158 21.70 -18.73 -36.82
C GLN A 158 22.08 -19.38 -38.16
N LYS A 159 22.28 -20.71 -38.21
CA LYS A 159 22.47 -21.44 -39.48
C LYS A 159 21.24 -21.30 -40.39
N VAL A 160 20.03 -21.42 -39.83
CA VAL A 160 18.78 -21.19 -40.58
C VAL A 160 18.75 -19.76 -41.14
N LEU A 161 19.05 -18.75 -40.32
CA LEU A 161 19.10 -17.35 -40.78
C LEU A 161 20.18 -17.09 -41.84
N THR A 162 21.29 -17.84 -41.80
CA THR A 162 22.35 -17.75 -42.82
C THR A 162 21.78 -18.14 -44.18
N GLY A 163 21.12 -19.30 -44.29
CA GLY A 163 20.48 -19.73 -45.52
C GLY A 163 19.33 -18.81 -45.97
N VAL A 164 18.60 -18.19 -45.05
CA VAL A 164 17.60 -17.16 -45.39
C VAL A 164 18.27 -15.90 -45.96
N CYS A 165 19.34 -15.39 -45.35
CA CYS A 165 19.99 -14.16 -45.79
C CYS A 165 20.70 -14.33 -47.13
N GLU A 166 21.35 -15.48 -47.36
CA GLU A 166 22.01 -15.84 -48.62
C GLU A 166 21.04 -15.81 -49.81
N GLU A 167 19.82 -16.29 -49.63
CA GLU A 167 18.75 -16.26 -50.64
C GLU A 167 18.40 -14.82 -51.09
N PHE A 168 18.58 -13.83 -50.21
CA PHE A 168 18.36 -12.41 -50.51
C PHE A 168 19.66 -11.64 -50.79
N GLY A 169 20.79 -12.33 -50.99
CA GLY A 169 22.08 -11.71 -51.30
C GLY A 169 22.70 -10.95 -50.12
N VAL A 170 22.29 -11.23 -48.89
CA VAL A 170 22.80 -10.59 -47.67
C VAL A 170 23.74 -11.53 -46.94
N ARG A 171 24.95 -11.04 -46.63
CA ARG A 171 25.90 -11.80 -45.81
C ARG A 171 25.45 -11.82 -44.34
N TYR A 172 25.39 -13.03 -43.77
CA TYR A 172 25.13 -13.27 -42.35
C TYR A 172 26.27 -14.12 -41.77
N ASP A 173 27.00 -13.57 -40.79
CA ASP A 173 28.04 -14.30 -40.08
C ASP A 173 27.49 -14.82 -38.74
N ILE A 174 27.65 -16.11 -38.47
CA ILE A 174 27.27 -16.72 -37.19
C ILE A 174 28.08 -16.06 -36.07
N TYR A 175 27.36 -15.52 -35.08
CA TYR A 175 27.95 -14.85 -33.93
C TYR A 175 28.01 -15.79 -32.74
N MET A 176 29.22 -16.17 -32.37
CA MET A 176 29.53 -16.83 -31.10
C MET A 176 30.85 -16.25 -30.56
N PRO A 177 30.81 -15.41 -29.51
CA PRO A 177 32.02 -14.76 -28.99
C PRO A 177 33.06 -15.79 -28.56
N ALA A 178 34.33 -15.62 -28.97
CA ALA A 178 35.43 -16.50 -28.57
C ALA A 178 35.52 -16.63 -27.05
N MET A 179 35.39 -15.51 -26.34
CA MET A 179 35.32 -15.47 -24.87
C MET A 179 34.22 -16.35 -24.27
N LEU A 180 33.10 -16.57 -24.95
CA LEU A 180 32.04 -17.46 -24.46
C LEU A 180 32.36 -18.92 -24.76
N VAL A 181 32.86 -19.21 -25.95
CA VAL A 181 33.26 -20.58 -26.35
C VAL A 181 34.33 -21.10 -25.39
N GLU A 182 35.41 -20.35 -25.19
CA GLU A 182 36.49 -20.69 -24.27
C GLU A 182 36.00 -20.85 -22.83
N ALA A 183 35.07 -20.01 -22.37
CA ALA A 183 34.53 -20.09 -21.01
C ALA A 183 33.73 -21.38 -20.79
N LEU A 184 33.02 -21.87 -21.81
CA LEU A 184 32.22 -23.09 -21.75
C LEU A 184 33.07 -24.36 -21.73
N ASP A 185 34.32 -24.31 -22.19
CA ASP A 185 35.21 -25.47 -22.21
C ASP A 185 35.75 -25.82 -20.80
N PHE A 186 35.59 -24.92 -19.82
CA PHE A 186 35.89 -25.19 -18.41
C PHE A 186 34.78 -25.97 -17.68
N TYR A 187 33.68 -26.33 -18.36
CA TYR A 187 32.55 -27.08 -17.81
C TYR A 187 32.44 -28.46 -18.44
N ARG A 188 31.74 -29.39 -17.76
CA ARG A 188 31.56 -30.75 -18.28
C ARG A 188 30.76 -30.73 -19.57
N GLU A 189 31.14 -31.58 -20.51
CA GLU A 189 30.35 -31.85 -21.71
C GLU A 189 28.94 -32.32 -21.31
N ASN A 190 27.93 -31.86 -22.07
CA ASN A 190 26.50 -32.16 -21.91
C ASN A 190 25.74 -31.46 -20.77
N GLU A 191 26.36 -30.57 -19.99
CA GLU A 191 25.62 -29.81 -18.97
C GLU A 191 24.73 -28.69 -19.54
N ILE A 192 25.01 -28.26 -20.77
CA ILE A 192 24.20 -27.31 -21.53
C ILE A 192 24.29 -27.65 -23.02
N ASP A 193 23.16 -27.56 -23.71
CA ASP A 193 23.10 -27.73 -25.16
C ASP A 193 23.67 -26.48 -25.85
N LYS A 194 24.95 -26.54 -26.26
CA LYS A 194 25.66 -25.44 -26.92
C LYS A 194 25.04 -25.06 -28.27
N GLU A 195 24.36 -25.97 -28.96
CA GLU A 195 23.83 -25.74 -30.31
C GLU A 195 22.41 -25.15 -30.30
N ASN A 196 21.61 -25.49 -29.30
CA ASN A 196 20.22 -25.03 -29.18
C ASN A 196 19.97 -23.98 -28.09
N SER A 197 20.94 -23.72 -27.21
CA SER A 197 20.85 -22.61 -26.26
C SER A 197 21.17 -21.28 -26.93
N ASN A 198 20.40 -20.24 -26.60
CA ASN A 198 20.67 -18.88 -27.05
C ASN A 198 21.85 -18.26 -26.28
N LEU A 199 22.36 -17.14 -26.77
CA LEU A 199 23.53 -16.45 -26.23
C LEU A 199 23.41 -16.19 -24.72
N PHE A 200 22.25 -15.74 -24.26
CA PHE A 200 22.04 -15.34 -22.87
C PHE A 200 21.94 -16.56 -21.94
N SER A 201 21.34 -17.65 -22.39
CA SER A 201 21.31 -18.92 -21.64
C SER A 201 22.73 -19.48 -21.43
N LEU A 202 23.60 -19.38 -22.44
CA LEU A 202 24.99 -19.79 -22.33
C LEU A 202 25.78 -18.90 -21.36
N VAL A 203 25.58 -17.57 -21.42
CA VAL A 203 26.21 -16.62 -20.49
C VAL A 203 25.73 -16.87 -19.05
N ASP A 204 24.43 -17.07 -18.84
CA ASP A 204 23.87 -17.34 -17.51
C ASP A 204 24.40 -18.65 -16.92
N PHE A 205 24.61 -19.66 -17.77
CA PHE A 205 25.24 -20.91 -17.37
C PHE A 205 26.68 -20.69 -16.87
N VAL A 206 27.48 -19.90 -17.58
CA VAL A 206 28.85 -19.54 -17.15
C VAL A 206 28.81 -18.73 -15.84
N MET A 207 27.83 -17.84 -15.67
CA MET A 207 27.69 -17.04 -14.45
C MET A 207 27.07 -17.80 -13.26
N SER A 208 26.71 -19.09 -13.44
CA SER A 208 26.09 -19.89 -12.38
C SER A 208 27.11 -20.39 -11.34
N ASN A 209 26.61 -20.87 -10.20
CA ASN A 209 27.43 -21.42 -9.11
C ASN A 209 27.99 -22.83 -9.40
N LYS A 210 27.87 -23.33 -10.63
CA LYS A 210 28.33 -24.68 -11.01
C LYS A 210 29.86 -24.80 -10.94
N PRO A 211 30.41 -25.90 -10.40
CA PRO A 211 31.85 -26.08 -10.28
C PRO A 211 32.53 -26.13 -11.66
N LEU A 212 33.71 -25.52 -11.76
CA LEU A 212 34.58 -25.65 -12.93
C LEU A 212 35.29 -27.00 -12.87
N VAL A 213 35.49 -27.63 -14.03
CA VAL A 213 36.09 -28.97 -14.12
C VAL A 213 37.62 -28.89 -14.15
N ASP A 214 38.18 -27.77 -14.61
CA ASP A 214 39.60 -27.59 -14.80
C ASP A 214 40.17 -26.50 -13.87
N SER A 215 41.18 -26.88 -13.08
CA SER A 215 41.96 -25.99 -12.22
C SER A 215 42.71 -24.89 -12.99
N SER A 216 43.00 -25.09 -14.29
CA SER A 216 43.64 -24.08 -15.15
C SER A 216 42.77 -22.82 -15.33
N ALA A 217 41.46 -22.95 -15.08
CA ALA A 217 40.53 -21.83 -15.06
C ALA A 217 40.97 -20.76 -14.07
N GLU A 218 41.73 -21.08 -13.01
CA GLU A 218 42.27 -20.12 -12.04
C GLU A 218 43.27 -19.12 -12.65
N LYS A 219 43.92 -19.46 -13.76
CA LYS A 219 44.93 -18.61 -14.43
C LYS A 219 44.46 -17.99 -15.76
N THR A 220 43.21 -18.25 -16.15
CA THR A 220 42.68 -17.76 -17.43
C THR A 220 42.50 -16.23 -17.45
N ASN A 221 42.75 -15.63 -18.63
CA ASN A 221 42.43 -14.24 -18.91
C ASN A 221 41.03 -14.03 -19.53
N ASN A 222 40.22 -15.08 -19.59
CA ASN A 222 38.87 -15.00 -20.13
C ASN A 222 37.96 -14.02 -19.34
N PRO A 223 37.36 -13.01 -19.99
CA PRO A 223 36.57 -11.98 -19.30
C PRO A 223 35.37 -12.47 -18.48
N LEU A 224 34.65 -13.52 -18.93
CA LEU A 224 33.50 -14.05 -18.19
C LEU A 224 33.93 -14.82 -16.95
N ILE A 225 35.02 -15.59 -17.06
CA ILE A 225 35.58 -16.31 -15.92
C ILE A 225 36.18 -15.31 -14.91
N LYS A 226 36.86 -14.26 -15.36
CA LYS A 226 37.32 -13.16 -14.48
C LYS A 226 36.16 -12.51 -13.74
N LEU A 227 35.06 -12.19 -14.45
CA LEU A 227 33.86 -11.61 -13.83
C LEU A 227 33.27 -12.52 -12.76
N ARG A 228 33.19 -13.83 -13.04
CA ARG A 228 32.72 -14.81 -12.08
C ARG A 228 33.63 -14.88 -10.85
N LYS A 229 34.95 -14.95 -11.04
CA LYS A 229 35.91 -14.98 -9.93
C LYS A 229 35.84 -13.74 -9.05
N TRP A 230 35.70 -12.56 -9.67
CA TRP A 230 35.59 -11.29 -8.96
C TRP A 230 34.39 -11.23 -8.00
N PHE A 231 33.36 -12.05 -8.20
CA PHE A 231 32.27 -12.20 -7.24
C PHE A 231 32.52 -13.23 -6.13
N MET A 232 33.51 -14.10 -6.30
CA MET A 232 33.80 -15.21 -5.39
C MET A 232 35.06 -14.99 -4.55
N THR A 233 35.95 -14.10 -4.99
CA THR A 233 37.22 -13.79 -4.31
C THR A 233 37.21 -12.34 -3.78
N ASP A 234 38.19 -12.03 -2.92
CA ASP A 234 38.43 -10.66 -2.45
C ASP A 234 39.35 -9.87 -3.39
N GLU A 235 39.77 -10.47 -4.51
CA GLU A 235 40.63 -9.83 -5.51
C GLU A 235 39.89 -8.71 -6.27
N SER A 236 40.65 -7.76 -6.82
CA SER A 236 40.16 -6.72 -7.72
C SER A 236 39.88 -7.24 -9.13
N PHE A 237 39.15 -6.49 -9.95
CA PHE A 237 38.79 -6.90 -11.32
C PHE A 237 39.90 -6.73 -12.37
N ASP A 238 41.01 -6.08 -12.01
CA ASP A 238 42.17 -5.70 -12.85
C ASP A 238 41.89 -4.66 -13.95
N ASP A 239 40.86 -4.83 -14.78
CA ASP A 239 40.50 -3.91 -15.88
C ASP A 239 39.00 -3.60 -15.89
N TYR A 240 38.62 -2.45 -15.34
CA TYR A 240 37.21 -2.04 -15.27
C TYR A 240 36.64 -1.59 -16.63
N SER A 241 37.48 -1.32 -17.64
CA SER A 241 37.04 -0.79 -18.95
C SER A 241 36.25 -1.80 -19.79
N ILE A 242 36.39 -3.10 -19.50
CA ILE A 242 35.62 -4.16 -20.16
C ILE A 242 34.24 -4.38 -19.52
N LEU A 243 33.98 -3.86 -18.32
CA LEU A 243 32.69 -4.06 -17.64
C LEU A 243 31.49 -3.63 -18.49
N PRO A 244 31.50 -2.50 -19.22
CA PRO A 244 30.37 -2.10 -20.05
C PRO A 244 29.98 -3.14 -21.11
N SER A 245 30.93 -3.88 -21.70
CA SER A 245 30.60 -4.93 -22.67
C SER A 245 29.96 -6.13 -21.99
N LEU A 246 30.54 -6.60 -20.88
CA LEU A 246 30.02 -7.72 -20.08
C LEU A 246 28.64 -7.41 -19.49
N PHE A 247 28.47 -6.18 -19.01
CA PHE A 247 27.25 -5.67 -18.41
C PHE A 247 26.03 -5.84 -19.33
N SER A 248 26.21 -5.68 -20.65
CA SER A 248 25.14 -5.84 -21.65
C SER A 248 24.68 -7.29 -21.89
N LEU A 249 25.51 -8.27 -21.52
CA LEU A 249 25.28 -9.70 -21.77
C LEU A 249 24.60 -10.41 -20.59
N VAL A 250 24.86 -9.92 -19.37
CA VAL A 250 24.44 -10.59 -18.13
C VAL A 250 23.03 -10.18 -17.67
N SER A 251 22.47 -10.94 -16.73
CA SER A 251 21.14 -10.70 -16.17
C SER A 251 21.06 -9.39 -15.37
N GLU A 252 19.86 -8.87 -15.12
CA GLU A 252 19.68 -7.68 -14.27
C GLU A 252 20.21 -7.87 -12.84
N SER A 253 20.10 -9.07 -12.27
CA SER A 253 20.65 -9.35 -10.94
C SER A 253 22.17 -9.31 -10.94
N VAL A 254 22.82 -9.87 -11.98
CA VAL A 254 24.27 -9.82 -12.12
C VAL A 254 24.74 -8.38 -12.40
N ARG A 255 24.03 -7.61 -13.22
CA ARG A 255 24.32 -6.18 -13.44
C ARG A 255 24.31 -5.39 -12.12
N LEU A 256 23.35 -5.66 -11.23
CA LEU A 256 23.32 -5.05 -9.91
C LEU A 256 24.54 -5.47 -9.06
N LEU A 257 24.95 -6.73 -9.11
CA LEU A 257 26.17 -7.20 -8.43
C LEU A 257 27.45 -6.55 -8.98
N ILE A 258 27.55 -6.34 -10.30
CA ILE A 258 28.67 -5.60 -10.92
C ILE A 258 28.78 -4.21 -10.27
N VAL A 259 27.67 -3.48 -10.18
CA VAL A 259 27.67 -2.14 -9.57
C VAL A 259 28.07 -2.23 -8.09
N LYS A 260 27.48 -3.14 -7.30
CA LYS A 260 27.83 -3.26 -5.87
C LYS A 260 29.30 -3.64 -5.65
N ARG A 261 29.83 -4.58 -6.42
CA ARG A 261 31.22 -5.03 -6.32
C ARG A 261 32.19 -3.94 -6.79
N TYR A 262 31.85 -3.19 -7.83
CA TYR A 262 32.63 -2.02 -8.24
C TYR A 262 32.77 -0.99 -7.10
N PHE A 263 31.67 -0.64 -6.42
CA PHE A 263 31.72 0.27 -5.28
C PHE A 263 32.51 -0.32 -4.09
N HIS A 264 32.48 -1.63 -3.91
CA HIS A 264 33.32 -2.28 -2.90
C HIS A 264 34.81 -2.12 -3.22
N ASP A 265 35.22 -2.27 -4.48
CA ASP A 265 36.60 -2.02 -4.91
C ASP A 265 36.99 -0.55 -4.73
N VAL A 266 36.08 0.40 -4.98
CA VAL A 266 36.29 1.83 -4.66
C VAL A 266 36.52 2.02 -3.16
N ARG A 267 35.72 1.39 -2.30
CA ARG A 267 35.87 1.43 -0.84
C ARG A 267 37.23 0.90 -0.38
N LEU A 268 37.69 -0.20 -0.97
CA LEU A 268 38.97 -0.81 -0.62
C LEU A 268 40.18 -0.04 -1.18
N GLY A 269 39.96 0.96 -2.03
CA GLY A 269 41.03 1.71 -2.69
C GLY A 269 41.65 0.99 -3.88
N ASN A 270 41.06 -0.11 -4.35
CA ASN A 270 41.51 -0.87 -5.53
C ASN A 270 41.31 -0.08 -6.83
N THR A 271 40.34 0.83 -6.85
CA THR A 271 40.08 1.73 -7.97
C THR A 271 39.50 3.06 -7.48
N ARG A 272 39.46 4.07 -8.35
CA ARG A 272 38.80 5.35 -8.06
C ARG A 272 37.37 5.35 -8.60
N PHE A 273 36.50 6.13 -7.96
CA PHE A 273 35.15 6.36 -8.46
C PHE A 273 35.21 7.07 -9.82
N ASP A 274 34.64 6.44 -10.85
CA ASP A 274 34.66 6.87 -12.24
C ASP A 274 33.23 7.14 -12.72
N CYS A 275 32.91 8.43 -12.90
CA CYS A 275 31.60 8.86 -13.37
C CYS A 275 31.30 8.39 -14.80
N GLU A 276 32.30 8.27 -15.68
CA GLU A 276 32.10 7.85 -17.07
C GLU A 276 31.78 6.36 -17.15
N LEU A 277 32.39 5.53 -16.31
CA LEU A 277 32.01 4.12 -16.18
C LEU A 277 30.55 3.97 -15.71
N ILE A 278 30.15 4.70 -14.68
CA ILE A 278 28.75 4.67 -14.19
C ILE A 278 27.78 5.15 -15.26
N LYS A 279 28.15 6.17 -16.03
CA LYS A 279 27.34 6.66 -17.15
C LYS A 279 27.17 5.61 -18.25
N GLN A 280 28.19 4.79 -18.52
CA GLN A 280 28.09 3.66 -19.45
C GLN A 280 27.24 2.48 -18.94
N PHE A 281 26.96 2.40 -17.63
CA PHE A 281 25.96 1.46 -17.09
C PHE A 281 24.52 1.97 -17.25
N ILE A 282 24.34 3.27 -17.45
CA ILE A 282 23.06 3.90 -17.79
C ILE A 282 22.83 3.82 -19.30
N ASP A 283 23.70 4.47 -20.07
CA ASP A 283 23.64 4.60 -21.52
C ASP A 283 24.70 3.70 -22.17
N ASN A 284 24.44 2.40 -22.17
CA ASN A 284 25.40 1.42 -22.67
C ASN A 284 25.45 1.43 -24.21
N LYS A 285 26.65 1.46 -24.80
CA LYS A 285 26.83 1.38 -26.27
C LYS A 285 26.29 0.08 -26.89
N TYR A 286 26.10 -0.96 -26.07
CA TYR A 286 25.56 -2.27 -26.44
C TYR A 286 24.14 -2.51 -25.88
N ASP A 287 23.40 -1.45 -25.51
CA ASP A 287 22.07 -1.54 -24.89
C ASP A 287 21.04 -2.35 -25.71
N SER A 288 21.29 -2.52 -27.02
CA SER A 288 20.51 -3.46 -27.85
C SER A 288 20.48 -4.89 -27.28
N PHE A 289 21.58 -5.41 -26.73
CA PHE A 289 21.61 -6.74 -26.11
C PHE A 289 20.72 -6.82 -24.87
N ILE A 290 20.68 -5.74 -24.07
CA ILE A 290 19.79 -5.65 -22.90
C ILE A 290 18.32 -5.73 -23.36
N ARG A 291 17.97 -5.02 -24.44
CA ARG A 291 16.62 -5.08 -25.04
C ARG A 291 16.30 -6.44 -25.67
N TYR A 292 17.26 -7.11 -26.31
CA TYR A 292 17.03 -8.47 -26.85
C TYR A 292 16.73 -9.45 -25.72
N ARG A 293 17.52 -9.40 -24.65
CA ARG A 293 17.33 -10.22 -23.47
C ARG A 293 15.96 -9.98 -22.84
N TYR A 294 15.51 -8.72 -22.78
CA TYR A 294 14.14 -8.37 -22.39
C TYR A 294 13.10 -9.05 -23.29
N GLY A 295 13.24 -8.93 -24.61
CA GLY A 295 12.29 -9.53 -25.57
C GLY A 295 12.21 -11.06 -25.51
N ILE A 296 13.29 -11.74 -25.13
CA ILE A 296 13.32 -13.21 -25.03
C ILE A 296 12.80 -13.73 -23.69
N ASN A 297 13.12 -13.04 -22.58
CA ASN A 297 12.88 -13.56 -21.23
C ASN A 297 11.61 -13.00 -20.57
N THR A 298 11.28 -11.74 -20.85
CA THR A 298 10.17 -11.02 -20.20
C THR A 298 9.49 -10.08 -21.20
N PRO A 299 8.99 -10.58 -22.35
CA PRO A 299 8.39 -9.73 -23.37
C PRO A 299 7.14 -9.02 -22.83
N ASN A 300 6.99 -7.73 -23.14
CA ASN A 300 5.89 -6.84 -22.72
C ASN A 300 5.68 -6.66 -21.21
N ASP A 301 6.41 -7.38 -20.35
CA ASP A 301 6.48 -7.15 -18.90
C ASP A 301 7.05 -5.75 -18.63
N ASP A 302 6.85 -5.23 -17.42
CA ASP A 302 7.42 -3.95 -16.99
C ASP A 302 8.94 -3.94 -17.21
N VAL A 303 9.46 -2.93 -17.93
CA VAL A 303 10.90 -2.78 -18.12
C VAL A 303 11.54 -2.47 -16.77
N VAL A 304 12.42 -3.36 -16.31
CA VAL A 304 13.09 -3.23 -15.02
C VAL A 304 14.23 -2.22 -15.13
N LEU A 305 14.06 -1.08 -14.47
CA LEU A 305 14.99 0.05 -14.52
C LEU A 305 15.77 0.27 -13.21
N THR A 306 15.80 -0.73 -12.31
CA THR A 306 16.49 -0.68 -11.00
C THR A 306 17.93 -0.19 -11.10
N VAL A 307 18.75 -0.87 -11.92
CA VAL A 307 20.20 -0.64 -12.02
C VAL A 307 20.52 0.70 -12.69
N PRO A 308 19.95 1.03 -13.85
CA PRO A 308 20.29 2.31 -14.48
C PRO A 308 19.72 3.49 -13.66
N LEU A 309 18.57 3.35 -12.98
CA LEU A 309 18.09 4.37 -12.02
C LEU A 309 19.04 4.52 -10.82
N LEU A 310 19.57 3.42 -10.27
CA LEU A 310 20.57 3.46 -9.21
C LEU A 310 21.81 4.25 -9.65
N CYS A 311 22.37 3.92 -10.82
CA CYS A 311 23.52 4.61 -11.38
C CYS A 311 23.24 6.11 -11.61
N ASP A 312 22.09 6.45 -12.19
CA ASP A 312 21.68 7.84 -12.44
C ASP A 312 21.49 8.63 -11.12
N THR A 313 20.92 7.96 -10.11
CA THR A 313 20.74 8.50 -8.75
C THR A 313 22.09 8.77 -8.08
N ILE A 314 23.07 7.89 -8.24
CA ILE A 314 24.42 8.11 -7.69
C ILE A 314 25.14 9.25 -8.43
N LEU A 315 25.06 9.31 -9.76
CA LEU A 315 25.64 10.43 -10.51
C LEU A 315 25.00 11.77 -10.12
N THR A 316 23.68 11.81 -9.96
CA THR A 316 22.98 13.01 -9.50
C THR A 316 23.41 13.40 -8.09
N LEU A 317 23.54 12.45 -7.18
CA LEU A 317 24.05 12.72 -5.83
C LEU A 317 25.47 13.29 -5.87
N TYR A 318 26.36 12.70 -6.67
CA TYR A 318 27.73 13.16 -6.83
C TYR A 318 27.79 14.59 -7.41
N ASN A 319 27.05 14.84 -8.50
CA ASN A 319 27.02 16.14 -9.19
C ASN A 319 26.40 17.25 -8.33
N THR A 320 25.43 16.90 -7.48
CA THR A 320 24.80 17.85 -6.55
C THR A 320 25.57 18.00 -5.23
N LYS A 321 26.75 17.38 -5.10
CA LYS A 321 27.57 17.35 -3.87
C LYS A 321 26.78 16.86 -2.65
N GLY A 322 26.02 15.80 -2.84
CA GLY A 322 25.26 15.15 -1.77
C GLY A 322 23.89 15.75 -1.46
N LYS A 323 23.40 16.74 -2.23
CA LYS A 323 22.15 17.44 -1.88
C LYS A 323 20.89 16.66 -2.24
N GLU A 324 20.83 16.09 -3.44
CA GLU A 324 19.61 15.46 -3.95
C GLU A 324 19.92 14.14 -4.67
N PHE A 325 19.02 13.18 -4.56
CA PHE A 325 19.12 11.93 -5.31
C PHE A 325 18.56 12.07 -6.72
N GLN A 326 17.38 12.67 -6.87
CA GLN A 326 16.67 12.80 -8.14
C GLN A 326 15.57 13.84 -8.05
N SER A 327 15.17 14.38 -9.21
CA SER A 327 13.99 15.23 -9.35
C SER A 327 12.81 14.49 -9.98
N PHE A 328 11.59 15.04 -9.83
CA PHE A 328 10.40 14.46 -10.46
C PHE A 328 10.52 14.36 -11.98
N ASN A 329 11.01 15.42 -12.63
CA ASN A 329 11.18 15.43 -14.07
C ASN A 329 12.32 14.49 -14.50
N GLY A 330 13.40 14.41 -13.72
CA GLY A 330 14.51 13.48 -13.97
C GLY A 330 14.03 12.03 -14.05
N ILE A 331 13.35 11.53 -13.01
CA ILE A 331 12.84 10.15 -13.02
C ILE A 331 11.76 9.93 -14.10
N LEU A 332 10.93 10.94 -14.38
CA LEU A 332 9.89 10.82 -15.41
C LEU A 332 10.47 10.75 -16.83
N ASP A 333 11.41 11.64 -17.16
CA ASP A 333 12.10 11.63 -18.44
C ASP A 333 12.90 10.33 -18.60
N PHE A 334 13.55 9.88 -17.53
CA PHE A 334 14.25 8.60 -17.48
C PHE A 334 13.35 7.40 -17.81
N ALA A 335 12.15 7.33 -17.22
CA ALA A 335 11.15 6.31 -17.54
C ALA A 335 10.71 6.37 -19.01
N ILE A 336 10.46 7.58 -19.54
CA ILE A 336 10.02 7.81 -20.92
C ILE A 336 11.09 7.34 -21.91
N THR A 337 12.37 7.62 -21.64
CA THR A 337 13.50 7.29 -22.53
C THR A 337 13.81 5.79 -22.61
N HIS A 338 13.50 5.03 -21.56
CA HIS A 338 13.92 3.62 -21.40
C HIS A 338 12.77 2.60 -21.43
N CYS A 339 11.52 3.01 -21.69
CA CYS A 339 10.39 2.07 -21.78
C CYS A 339 10.13 1.57 -23.21
N ASP A 340 9.36 0.48 -23.35
CA ASP A 340 8.71 0.13 -24.62
C ASP A 340 7.60 1.15 -24.90
N SER A 341 7.77 1.95 -25.96
CA SER A 341 6.80 3.00 -26.33
C SER A 341 5.44 2.46 -26.78
N SER A 342 5.37 1.22 -27.28
CA SER A 342 4.13 0.55 -27.68
C SER A 342 3.44 -0.11 -26.49
N HIS A 343 4.20 -0.53 -25.48
CA HIS A 343 3.72 -1.12 -24.23
C HIS A 343 4.33 -0.41 -23.00
N PRO A 344 3.98 0.87 -22.75
CA PRO A 344 4.68 1.67 -21.75
C PRO A 344 4.40 1.18 -20.32
N ALA A 345 5.34 0.41 -19.79
CA ALA A 345 5.36 0.00 -18.39
C ALA A 345 6.81 -0.16 -17.91
N VAL A 346 7.06 0.30 -16.68
CA VAL A 346 8.38 0.29 -16.04
C VAL A 346 8.24 -0.09 -14.58
N ASP A 347 9.27 -0.74 -14.04
CA ASP A 347 9.37 -1.09 -12.63
C ASP A 347 10.75 -0.68 -12.09
N TRP A 348 10.74 0.09 -11.00
CA TRP A 348 11.96 0.53 -10.33
C TRP A 348 12.56 -0.52 -9.39
N LYS A 349 11.76 -1.50 -8.92
CA LYS A 349 12.14 -2.48 -7.88
C LYS A 349 13.00 -1.89 -6.76
N LEU A 350 12.54 -0.77 -6.19
CA LEU A 350 13.32 -0.02 -5.21
C LEU A 350 13.72 -0.85 -3.99
N ASP A 351 12.99 -1.93 -3.68
CA ASP A 351 13.30 -2.91 -2.64
C ASP A 351 14.64 -3.64 -2.86
N LYS A 352 15.17 -3.68 -4.08
CA LYS A 352 16.49 -4.24 -4.37
C LYS A 352 17.65 -3.33 -3.99
N ILE A 353 17.41 -2.02 -3.89
CA ILE A 353 18.43 -1.00 -3.65
C ILE A 353 18.19 -0.21 -2.36
N LEU A 354 16.99 -0.28 -1.78
CA LEU A 354 16.62 0.31 -0.51
C LEU A 354 15.99 -0.75 0.39
N PRO A 355 16.29 -0.75 1.70
CA PRO A 355 15.75 -1.72 2.63
C PRO A 355 14.23 -1.58 2.73
N SER A 356 13.53 -2.70 2.57
CA SER A 356 12.12 -2.81 2.92
C SER A 356 11.96 -2.92 4.44
N CYS A 357 10.84 -2.44 4.97
CA CYS A 357 10.46 -2.64 6.37
C CYS A 357 10.11 -4.12 6.56
N ASN A 358 11.04 -4.91 7.09
CA ASN A 358 10.84 -6.32 7.40
C ASN A 358 10.60 -6.47 8.91
N HIS A 359 9.35 -6.26 9.34
CA HIS A 359 8.92 -6.38 10.75
C HIS A 359 9.40 -5.29 11.71
N GLY A 360 9.23 -4.01 11.35
CA GLY A 360 9.40 -2.91 12.31
C GLY A 360 8.57 -3.14 13.59
N VAL A 361 9.10 -2.72 14.73
CA VAL A 361 8.49 -2.96 16.04
C VAL A 361 7.47 -1.88 16.37
N ILE A 362 6.23 -2.27 16.60
CA ILE A 362 5.10 -1.37 16.84
C ILE A 362 4.36 -1.76 18.13
N ILE A 363 3.51 -0.85 18.61
CA ILE A 363 2.58 -1.14 19.71
C ILE A 363 1.59 -2.22 19.25
N ASN A 364 1.37 -3.22 20.10
CA ASN A 364 0.36 -4.24 19.87
C ASN A 364 -1.05 -3.64 19.93
N ASN A 365 -1.84 -3.84 18.87
CA ASN A 365 -3.23 -3.37 18.82
C ASN A 365 -4.13 -4.06 19.87
N SER A 366 -3.73 -5.20 20.40
CA SER A 366 -4.42 -5.87 21.48
C SER A 366 -3.84 -5.52 22.86
N PHE A 367 -2.89 -4.60 23.00
CA PHE A 367 -2.33 -4.25 24.30
C PHE A 367 -3.37 -3.61 25.21
N LYS A 368 -3.51 -4.09 26.46
CA LYS A 368 -4.50 -3.55 27.43
C LYS A 368 -4.20 -2.12 27.89
N GLY A 369 -2.93 -1.71 27.86
CA GLY A 369 -2.46 -0.41 28.32
C GLY A 369 -1.42 -0.49 29.44
N PHE A 370 -0.82 0.66 29.74
CA PHE A 370 0.23 0.80 30.77
C PHE A 370 -0.33 1.06 32.17
N ILE A 371 -1.59 1.48 32.25
CA ILE A 371 -2.25 1.83 33.50
C ILE A 371 -3.64 1.21 33.54
N ASP A 372 -4.19 1.11 34.74
CA ASP A 372 -5.61 0.99 35.02
C ASP A 372 -6.01 2.17 35.93
N TYR A 373 -7.30 2.37 36.15
CA TYR A 373 -7.78 3.40 37.06
C TYR A 373 -9.02 2.96 37.83
N GLN A 374 -9.27 3.63 38.95
CA GLN A 374 -10.44 3.45 39.78
C GLN A 374 -10.94 4.80 40.28
N TYR A 375 -12.24 4.99 40.33
CA TYR A 375 -12.84 6.18 40.94
C TYR A 375 -12.97 5.98 42.45
N ILE A 376 -12.62 7.02 43.22
CA ILE A 376 -13.01 7.14 44.62
C ILE A 376 -14.27 7.99 44.65
N CYS A 377 -15.39 7.33 44.94
CA CYS A 377 -16.70 7.94 44.93
C CYS A 377 -17.26 8.04 46.34
N LYS A 378 -18.16 9.00 46.55
CA LYS A 378 -18.98 9.10 47.74
C LYS A 378 -20.44 9.33 47.34
N ILE A 379 -21.38 8.73 48.06
CA ILE A 379 -22.80 8.98 47.81
C ILE A 379 -23.14 10.42 48.19
N ASN A 380 -23.80 11.10 47.26
CA ASN A 380 -24.41 12.39 47.48
C ASN A 380 -25.76 12.18 48.18
N GLN A 381 -25.73 12.18 49.51
CA GLN A 381 -26.92 11.92 50.33
C GLN A 381 -28.04 12.94 50.03
N SER A 382 -27.71 14.21 49.75
CA SER A 382 -28.72 15.21 49.41
C SER A 382 -29.50 14.91 48.14
N ARG A 383 -28.87 14.32 47.10
CA ARG A 383 -29.58 13.87 45.89
C ARG A 383 -30.43 12.62 46.13
N LEU A 384 -30.03 11.78 47.08
CA LEU A 384 -30.75 10.55 47.41
C LEU A 384 -31.93 10.80 48.37
N ASP A 385 -31.89 11.88 49.13
CA ASP A 385 -32.97 12.32 50.01
C ASP A 385 -33.98 13.22 49.27
N ASP A 386 -33.61 13.79 48.12
CA ASP A 386 -34.50 14.58 47.26
C ASP A 386 -35.54 13.70 46.55
N MET A 387 -36.76 13.68 47.10
CA MET A 387 -37.87 12.90 46.57
C MET A 387 -38.29 13.34 45.15
N GLU A 388 -38.32 14.64 44.86
CA GLU A 388 -38.73 15.14 43.54
C GLU A 388 -37.67 14.81 42.48
N GLY A 389 -36.39 15.00 42.83
CA GLY A 389 -35.26 14.62 41.98
C GLY A 389 -35.23 13.13 41.67
N LEU A 390 -35.48 12.28 42.66
CA LEU A 390 -35.58 10.83 42.48
C LEU A 390 -36.70 10.44 41.51
N GLU A 391 -37.85 11.11 41.56
CA GLU A 391 -38.92 10.84 40.58
C GLU A 391 -38.46 11.11 39.14
N VAL A 392 -37.76 12.23 38.93
CA VAL A 392 -37.27 12.63 37.62
C VAL A 392 -36.25 11.63 37.09
N VAL A 393 -35.30 11.19 37.93
CA VAL A 393 -34.28 10.21 37.55
C VAL A 393 -34.92 8.86 37.21
N ILE A 394 -35.86 8.37 38.02
CA ILE A 394 -36.55 7.10 37.74
C ILE A 394 -37.36 7.19 36.44
N LYS A 395 -38.09 8.30 36.21
CA LYS A 395 -38.82 8.53 34.95
C LYS A 395 -37.88 8.53 33.74
N SER A 396 -36.72 9.19 33.86
CA SER A 396 -35.70 9.21 32.81
C SER A 396 -35.17 7.80 32.50
N PHE A 397 -34.92 6.98 33.52
CA PHE A 397 -34.54 5.58 33.30
C PHE A 397 -35.66 4.81 32.60
N LEU A 398 -36.91 4.91 33.05
CA LEU A 398 -38.04 4.24 32.40
C LEU A 398 -38.19 4.67 30.94
N ASP A 399 -38.03 5.95 30.63
CA ASP A 399 -38.08 6.50 29.26
C ASP A 399 -36.94 6.00 28.37
N SER A 400 -35.78 5.68 28.95
CA SER A 400 -34.65 5.15 28.19
C SER A 400 -34.78 3.67 27.84
N TYR A 401 -35.65 2.92 28.53
CA TYR A 401 -35.82 1.48 28.37
C TYR A 401 -37.21 1.05 27.87
N PHE A 402 -38.23 1.90 28.01
CA PHE A 402 -39.63 1.59 27.68
C PHE A 402 -40.33 2.74 26.97
N ASP A 403 -41.30 2.40 26.13
CA ASP A 403 -42.14 3.38 25.46
C ASP A 403 -43.27 3.85 26.38
N ARG A 404 -43.57 5.14 26.34
CA ARG A 404 -44.75 5.70 27.00
C ARG A 404 -46.03 5.12 26.39
N LEU A 405 -46.99 4.72 27.24
CA LEU A 405 -48.29 4.27 26.77
C LEU A 405 -49.00 5.40 26.02
N LYS A 406 -49.59 5.08 24.88
CA LYS A 406 -50.33 6.02 24.03
C LYS A 406 -51.82 5.94 24.32
N TYR A 407 -52.50 7.08 24.31
CA TYR A 407 -53.95 7.14 24.25
C TYR A 407 -54.43 7.95 23.05
N PRO A 408 -55.53 7.52 22.41
CA PRO A 408 -56.09 8.22 21.27
C PRO A 408 -56.77 9.53 21.73
N VAL A 409 -56.61 10.56 20.92
CA VAL A 409 -57.24 11.88 21.08
C VAL A 409 -57.80 12.35 19.74
N CYS A 410 -58.81 13.22 19.75
CA CYS A 410 -59.27 13.86 18.53
C CYS A 410 -58.26 14.92 18.07
N LYS A 411 -57.80 14.84 16.81
CA LYS A 411 -56.87 15.80 16.20
C LYS A 411 -57.38 17.24 16.21
N TYR A 412 -58.71 17.41 16.25
CA TYR A 412 -59.39 18.72 16.24
C TYR A 412 -60.04 19.05 17.58
N GLY A 413 -59.86 18.22 18.61
CA GLY A 413 -60.42 18.45 19.95
C GLY A 413 -59.45 19.19 20.87
N ASP A 414 -59.87 19.38 22.12
CA ASP A 414 -59.06 19.91 23.22
C ASP A 414 -57.94 18.95 23.69
N GLY A 415 -57.86 17.77 23.07
CA GLY A 415 -56.88 16.75 23.38
C GLY A 415 -57.23 15.90 24.60
N SER A 416 -58.50 15.85 24.96
CA SER A 416 -59.09 14.89 25.91
C SER A 416 -59.05 13.45 25.37
N PHE A 417 -59.05 12.49 26.30
CA PHE A 417 -59.04 11.06 26.00
C PHE A 417 -60.25 10.66 25.15
N LEU A 418 -60.00 10.05 24.00
CA LEU A 418 -61.03 9.52 23.11
C LEU A 418 -61.25 8.05 23.42
N ASP A 419 -62.48 7.64 23.70
CA ASP A 419 -62.78 6.22 23.92
C ASP A 419 -62.48 5.36 22.68
N MET A 420 -62.05 4.11 22.89
CA MET A 420 -61.59 3.24 21.80
C MET A 420 -62.74 2.84 20.86
N GLU A 421 -63.97 2.68 21.34
CA GLU A 421 -65.12 2.40 20.48
C GLU A 421 -65.54 3.63 19.66
N LEU A 422 -65.44 4.83 20.24
CA LEU A 422 -65.62 6.10 19.52
C LEU A 422 -64.51 6.33 18.48
N SER A 423 -63.27 5.95 18.77
CA SER A 423 -62.15 6.07 17.84
C SER A 423 -62.36 5.23 16.58
N LYS A 424 -62.99 4.05 16.68
CA LYS A 424 -63.32 3.20 15.52
C LYS A 424 -64.29 3.87 14.55
N GLN A 425 -65.10 4.83 14.99
CA GLN A 425 -66.00 5.59 14.11
C GLN A 425 -65.25 6.60 13.22
N CYS A 426 -64.00 6.95 13.56
CA CYS A 426 -63.11 7.82 12.77
C CYS A 426 -62.37 7.07 11.63
N LEU A 427 -62.59 5.75 11.46
CA LEU A 427 -61.97 4.93 10.41
C LEU A 427 -62.53 5.32 9.03
N LYS A 428 -61.69 5.91 8.18
CA LYS A 428 -61.99 6.11 6.76
C LYS A 428 -61.06 5.27 5.90
N LYS A 429 -61.62 4.63 4.87
CA LYS A 429 -60.86 3.79 3.94
C LYS A 429 -60.10 4.67 2.95
N HIS A 430 -58.76 4.71 3.07
CA HIS A 430 -57.90 5.49 2.18
C HIS A 430 -57.17 4.58 1.19
N GLY A 431 -57.70 4.48 -0.03
CA GLY A 431 -57.00 3.85 -1.17
C GLY A 431 -56.55 2.39 -0.96
N LYS A 432 -55.45 2.00 -1.62
CA LYS A 432 -54.91 0.61 -1.63
C LYS A 432 -54.09 0.25 -0.37
N THR A 433 -53.88 1.16 0.57
CA THR A 433 -52.96 0.99 1.71
C THR A 433 -53.64 0.69 3.05
N GLY A 434 -54.93 0.34 3.05
CA GLY A 434 -55.66 -0.06 4.26
C GLY A 434 -56.43 1.08 4.94
N TRP A 435 -57.07 0.74 6.07
CA TRP A 435 -57.90 1.68 6.83
C TRP A 435 -57.04 2.62 7.69
N GLN A 436 -57.32 3.94 7.66
CA GLN A 436 -56.66 4.92 8.53
C GLN A 436 -57.68 5.74 9.32
N LEU A 437 -57.33 6.04 10.57
CA LEU A 437 -58.10 6.93 11.44
C LEU A 437 -57.85 8.39 11.03
N SER A 438 -58.82 9.01 10.37
CA SER A 438 -58.63 10.35 9.76
C SER A 438 -58.65 11.52 10.76
N CYS A 439 -59.23 11.31 11.94
CA CYS A 439 -59.41 12.30 13.00
C CYS A 439 -58.76 11.96 14.34
N VAL A 440 -57.97 10.88 14.43
CA VAL A 440 -57.35 10.43 15.70
C VAL A 440 -55.85 10.68 15.66
N ASP A 441 -55.33 11.31 16.70
CA ASP A 441 -53.91 11.41 17.02
C ASP A 441 -53.63 10.69 18.34
N PHE A 442 -52.37 10.50 18.72
CA PHE A 442 -52.00 9.80 19.95
C PHE A 442 -51.16 10.70 20.88
N LYS A 443 -51.63 10.88 22.11
CA LYS A 443 -50.85 11.50 23.19
C LYS A 443 -50.23 10.45 24.10
N LEU A 444 -49.14 10.81 24.76
CA LEU A 444 -48.42 9.95 25.70
C LEU A 444 -48.98 10.14 27.12
N TYR A 445 -49.19 9.03 27.83
CA TYR A 445 -49.45 9.10 29.27
C TYR A 445 -48.19 9.59 30.01
N PRO A 446 -48.30 10.56 30.94
CA PRO A 446 -47.15 11.08 31.70
C PRO A 446 -46.65 10.13 32.79
N ASP A 447 -47.35 9.02 33.03
CA ASP A 447 -47.18 8.14 34.18
C ASP A 447 -47.29 6.65 33.84
N LYS A 448 -47.36 6.27 32.56
CA LYS A 448 -47.52 4.87 32.13
C LYS A 448 -46.55 4.48 31.01
N TRP A 449 -45.99 3.28 31.11
CA TRP A 449 -45.04 2.71 30.15
C TRP A 449 -45.45 1.31 29.72
N VAL A 450 -45.07 0.94 28.51
CA VAL A 450 -45.29 -0.37 27.91
C VAL A 450 -44.00 -1.19 27.98
N VAL A 451 -44.12 -2.39 28.56
CA VAL A 451 -43.03 -3.35 28.78
C VAL A 451 -43.15 -4.45 27.74
N ASP A 452 -42.45 -4.26 26.62
CA ASP A 452 -42.42 -5.20 25.49
C ASP A 452 -41.24 -6.17 25.51
N LYS A 453 -40.33 -6.00 26.47
CA LYS A 453 -39.15 -6.86 26.65
C LYS A 453 -38.87 -7.03 28.13
N ASN A 454 -38.42 -8.22 28.52
CA ASN A 454 -37.99 -8.49 29.89
C ASN A 454 -36.63 -7.83 30.14
N VAL A 455 -36.62 -6.70 30.86
CA VAL A 455 -35.39 -5.98 31.22
C VAL A 455 -35.00 -6.31 32.67
N PRO A 456 -33.78 -6.83 32.95
CA PRO A 456 -33.38 -7.28 34.29
C PRO A 456 -33.51 -6.22 35.40
N CYS A 457 -33.46 -4.93 35.05
CA CYS A 457 -33.59 -3.82 35.99
C CYS A 457 -35.04 -3.53 36.42
N LEU A 458 -36.07 -4.10 35.79
CA LEU A 458 -37.48 -3.78 36.09
C LEU A 458 -37.86 -4.09 37.56
N LYS A 459 -37.29 -5.17 38.12
CA LYS A 459 -37.48 -5.57 39.53
C LYS A 459 -37.00 -4.52 40.54
N VAL A 460 -36.12 -3.63 40.12
CA VAL A 460 -35.54 -2.57 40.96
C VAL A 460 -36.55 -1.46 41.20
N PHE A 461 -37.35 -1.14 40.19
CA PHE A 461 -38.26 -0.01 40.21
C PHE A 461 -39.63 -0.35 40.80
N ILE A 462 -40.08 -1.61 40.69
CA ILE A 462 -41.46 -2.00 41.00
C ILE A 462 -41.58 -2.54 42.44
N LYS A 463 -42.70 -2.25 43.10
CA LYS A 463 -43.07 -2.87 44.40
C LYS A 463 -43.09 -4.40 44.26
N LYS A 464 -42.49 -5.13 45.21
CA LYS A 464 -42.31 -6.60 45.12
C LYS A 464 -43.61 -7.35 44.77
N GLU A 465 -44.69 -7.05 45.49
CA GLU A 465 -46.03 -7.63 45.29
C GLU A 465 -46.59 -7.35 43.89
N LYS A 466 -46.31 -6.16 43.34
CA LYS A 466 -46.75 -5.75 42.00
C LYS A 466 -45.89 -6.37 40.91
N PHE A 467 -44.60 -6.59 41.17
CA PHE A 467 -43.69 -7.25 40.24
C PHE A 467 -44.03 -8.74 40.07
N GLU A 468 -44.33 -9.44 41.17
CA GLU A 468 -44.79 -10.84 41.15
C GLU A 468 -46.15 -10.98 40.42
N ALA A 469 -47.07 -10.02 40.64
CA ALA A 469 -48.32 -9.94 39.88
C ALA A 469 -48.11 -9.62 38.39
N LEU A 470 -47.10 -8.80 38.05
CA LEU A 470 -46.76 -8.51 36.65
C LEU A 470 -46.24 -9.75 35.92
N GLN A 471 -45.39 -10.55 36.59
CA GLN A 471 -44.78 -11.77 36.02
C GLN A 471 -45.79 -12.89 35.77
N THR A 472 -46.90 -12.91 36.53
CA THR A 472 -47.99 -13.88 36.37
C THR A 472 -49.05 -13.43 35.37
N SER A 473 -48.91 -12.22 34.79
CA SER A 473 -49.82 -11.69 33.79
C SER A 473 -49.62 -12.38 32.43
N PRO A 474 -50.70 -12.75 31.72
CA PRO A 474 -50.60 -13.35 30.38
C PRO A 474 -49.95 -12.44 29.33
N ASN A 475 -49.81 -11.14 29.62
CA ASN A 475 -49.18 -10.16 28.72
C ASN A 475 -47.73 -9.80 29.10
N PHE A 476 -47.13 -10.49 30.08
CA PHE A 476 -45.74 -10.21 30.50
C PHE A 476 -44.76 -10.44 29.34
N GLY A 477 -44.02 -9.39 28.95
CA GLY A 477 -43.13 -9.40 27.79
C GLY A 477 -43.83 -9.25 26.43
N HIS A 478 -45.14 -8.99 26.41
CA HIS A 478 -45.96 -8.76 25.21
C HIS A 478 -46.94 -7.58 25.48
N GLY A 479 -46.42 -6.39 25.78
CA GLY A 479 -47.26 -5.20 25.98
C GLY A 479 -47.82 -5.01 27.39
N ALA A 480 -47.17 -5.53 28.43
CA ALA A 480 -47.58 -5.28 29.81
C ALA A 480 -47.43 -3.79 30.15
N VAL A 481 -48.42 -3.20 30.82
CA VAL A 481 -48.39 -1.78 31.19
C VAL A 481 -47.97 -1.64 32.65
N ILE A 482 -46.97 -0.80 32.89
CA ILE A 482 -46.60 -0.33 34.23
C ILE A 482 -47.05 1.12 34.41
N SER A 483 -47.57 1.45 35.58
CA SER A 483 -47.98 2.81 35.95
C SER A 483 -47.16 3.30 37.14
N TRP A 484 -47.08 4.62 37.31
CA TRP A 484 -46.25 5.25 38.36
C TRP A 484 -46.60 4.75 39.77
N ASP A 485 -47.85 4.42 40.06
CA ASP A 485 -48.28 3.89 41.36
C ASP A 485 -47.66 2.51 41.71
N MET A 486 -47.20 1.78 40.68
CA MET A 486 -46.51 0.49 40.83
C MET A 486 -45.03 0.67 41.20
N ILE A 487 -44.48 1.87 40.99
CA ILE A 487 -43.08 2.20 41.25
C ILE A 487 -42.86 2.42 42.76
N SER A 488 -41.73 1.93 43.27
CA SER A 488 -41.28 2.14 44.65
C SER A 488 -39.98 2.93 44.65
N ILE A 489 -40.07 4.21 45.03
CA ILE A 489 -38.91 5.07 45.24
C ILE A 489 -37.98 4.48 46.31
N GLU A 490 -38.56 3.90 47.37
CA GLU A 490 -37.80 3.29 48.45
C GLU A 490 -37.03 2.03 47.99
N ASN A 491 -37.62 1.20 47.11
CA ASN A 491 -36.91 0.06 46.54
C ASN A 491 -35.72 0.52 45.69
N PHE A 492 -35.92 1.58 44.90
CA PHE A 492 -34.86 2.18 44.09
C PHE A 492 -33.74 2.74 44.98
N ARG A 493 -34.09 3.47 46.05
CA ARG A 493 -33.12 3.99 47.03
C ARG A 493 -32.31 2.88 47.70
N GLN A 494 -32.98 1.82 48.15
CA GLN A 494 -32.31 0.64 48.73
C GLN A 494 -31.41 -0.04 47.72
N TYR A 495 -31.81 -0.08 46.44
CA TYR A 495 -30.98 -0.63 45.38
C TYR A 495 -29.72 0.21 45.13
N VAL A 496 -29.80 1.55 45.14
CA VAL A 496 -28.62 2.42 45.04
C VAL A 496 -27.63 2.09 46.17
N MET A 497 -28.10 1.97 47.41
CA MET A 497 -27.24 1.61 48.54
C MET A 497 -26.69 0.18 48.44
N TYR A 498 -27.49 -0.77 47.95
CA TYR A 498 -27.04 -2.13 47.67
C TYR A 498 -25.94 -2.18 46.61
N LEU A 499 -26.04 -1.34 45.56
CA LEU A 499 -24.99 -1.24 44.55
C LEU A 499 -23.69 -0.74 45.15
N VAL A 500 -23.74 0.28 46.01
CA VAL A 500 -22.55 0.78 46.74
C VAL A 500 -21.93 -0.32 47.60
N SER A 501 -22.75 -1.14 48.26
CA SER A 501 -22.24 -2.23 49.11
C SER A 501 -21.54 -3.35 48.33
N GLN A 502 -21.64 -3.38 47.00
CA GLN A 502 -20.88 -4.33 46.16
C GLN A 502 -19.43 -3.88 45.92
N TYR A 503 -19.11 -2.62 46.23
CA TYR A 503 -17.79 -2.04 46.01
C TYR A 503 -16.95 -2.03 47.29
N THR A 504 -15.63 -1.92 47.12
CA THR A 504 -14.69 -1.87 48.25
C THR A 504 -14.77 -0.52 48.97
N CYS A 505 -15.12 -0.54 50.26
CA CYS A 505 -15.17 0.67 51.10
C CYS A 505 -13.79 1.06 51.64
N LEU A 506 -13.46 2.35 51.59
CA LEU A 506 -12.17 2.90 52.03
C LEU A 506 -12.22 3.62 53.39
N GLY A 507 -13.42 3.90 53.90
CA GLY A 507 -13.67 4.71 55.11
C GLY A 507 -14.44 6.01 54.80
N ASN A 508 -15.04 6.65 55.80
CA ASN A 508 -15.79 7.93 55.65
C ASN A 508 -16.92 7.94 54.59
N GLY A 509 -17.46 6.78 54.25
CA GLY A 509 -18.48 6.60 53.21
C GLY A 509 -17.94 6.61 51.77
N GLU A 510 -16.62 6.52 51.60
CA GLU A 510 -15.97 6.42 50.29
C GLU A 510 -15.87 4.97 49.82
N PHE A 511 -16.05 4.75 48.52
CA PHE A 511 -15.99 3.44 47.88
C PHE A 511 -15.27 3.49 46.52
N LEU A 512 -14.66 2.37 46.15
CA LEU A 512 -13.90 2.22 44.91
C LEU A 512 -14.73 1.67 43.77
N VAL A 513 -14.74 2.36 42.65
CA VAL A 513 -15.38 1.90 41.42
C VAL A 513 -14.30 1.61 40.40
N PRO A 514 -14.13 0.34 39.95
CA PRO A 514 -13.17 -0.02 38.91
C PRO A 514 -13.42 0.72 37.60
N SER A 515 -12.41 0.77 36.74
CA SER A 515 -12.56 1.26 35.37
C SER A 515 -13.58 0.44 34.59
N TYR A 516 -14.23 1.07 33.62
CA TYR A 516 -15.21 0.42 32.74
C TYR A 516 -15.17 1.03 31.35
N LYS A 517 -15.31 0.18 30.32
CA LYS A 517 -15.33 0.61 28.91
C LYS A 517 -16.71 1.04 28.45
N GLN A 518 -17.74 0.33 28.90
CA GLN A 518 -19.14 0.64 28.65
C GLN A 518 -19.87 0.75 29.99
N LYS A 519 -20.70 1.78 30.13
CA LYS A 519 -21.51 1.99 31.33
C LYS A 519 -22.60 0.93 31.40
N THR A 520 -22.50 0.02 32.36
CA THR A 520 -23.59 -0.89 32.69
C THR A 520 -24.75 -0.10 33.30
N PHE A 521 -25.91 -0.73 33.44
CA PHE A 521 -27.06 -0.10 34.07
C PHE A 521 -26.74 0.36 35.50
N GLU A 522 -26.03 -0.47 36.26
CA GLU A 522 -25.62 -0.22 37.64
C GLU A 522 -24.73 1.03 37.74
N ILE A 523 -23.75 1.17 36.83
CA ILE A 523 -22.87 2.34 36.78
C ILE A 523 -23.67 3.61 36.43
N LYS A 524 -24.60 3.54 35.47
CA LYS A 524 -25.46 4.69 35.14
C LYS A 524 -26.32 5.14 36.32
N VAL A 525 -26.86 4.19 37.09
CA VAL A 525 -27.63 4.49 38.30
C VAL A 525 -26.75 5.18 39.33
N LEU A 526 -25.56 4.65 39.60
CA LEU A 526 -24.65 5.23 40.58
C LEU A 526 -24.16 6.63 40.17
N GLU A 527 -23.97 6.89 38.86
CA GLU A 527 -23.52 8.19 38.35
C GLU A 527 -24.42 9.37 38.71
N GLU A 528 -25.72 9.15 38.83
CA GLU A 528 -26.68 10.19 39.23
C GLU A 528 -26.51 10.58 40.70
N PHE A 529 -26.09 9.63 41.55
CA PHE A 529 -26.12 9.76 43.01
C PHE A 529 -24.75 9.76 43.68
N TRP A 530 -23.66 9.60 42.93
CA TRP A 530 -22.32 9.73 43.49
C TRP A 530 -21.69 11.08 43.14
N ASP A 531 -20.69 11.46 43.92
CA ASP A 531 -19.71 12.46 43.55
C ASP A 531 -18.36 11.76 43.42
N ILE A 532 -17.69 11.98 42.30
CA ILE A 532 -16.33 11.48 42.06
C ILE A 532 -15.37 12.46 42.73
N LEU A 533 -14.71 12.02 43.79
CA LEU A 533 -13.80 12.85 44.57
C LEU A 533 -12.39 12.81 43.98
N LYS A 534 -11.90 11.60 43.74
CA LYS A 534 -10.52 11.34 43.31
C LYS A 534 -10.46 10.16 42.35
N VAL A 535 -9.30 9.98 41.74
CA VAL A 535 -8.98 8.84 40.89
C VAL A 535 -7.70 8.18 41.38
N ARG A 536 -7.73 6.86 41.49
CA ARG A 536 -6.53 6.04 41.61
C ARG A 536 -6.05 5.63 40.24
N ILE A 537 -4.79 5.89 39.92
CA ILE A 537 -4.13 5.44 38.69
C ILE A 537 -3.13 4.37 39.09
N MET A 538 -3.30 3.17 38.56
CA MET A 538 -2.53 1.99 38.90
C MET A 538 -1.61 1.62 37.73
N PRO A 539 -0.28 1.80 37.85
CA PRO A 539 0.65 1.33 36.83
C PRO A 539 0.61 -0.20 36.71
N ARG A 540 0.64 -0.69 35.48
CA ARG A 540 0.62 -2.12 35.21
C ARG A 540 1.97 -2.76 35.51
N GLN A 541 1.94 -3.88 36.20
CA GLN A 541 3.10 -4.75 36.40
C GLN A 541 3.10 -5.90 35.38
N LYS A 542 4.26 -6.51 35.13
CA LYS A 542 4.41 -7.70 34.27
C LYS A 542 4.05 -7.47 32.80
N ILE A 543 4.28 -6.27 32.28
CA ILE A 543 4.15 -5.98 30.84
C ILE A 543 5.21 -6.78 30.09
N LYS A 544 4.80 -7.42 28.99
CA LYS A 544 5.69 -8.25 28.16
C LYS A 544 6.07 -7.51 26.88
N ALA A 545 7.19 -7.90 26.30
CA ALA A 545 7.56 -7.57 24.93
C ALA A 545 7.92 -8.87 24.19
N ASP A 546 7.79 -8.87 22.87
CA ASP A 546 8.20 -10.02 22.05
C ASP A 546 9.64 -10.46 22.37
N LYS A 547 9.83 -11.76 22.61
CA LYS A 547 11.10 -12.36 23.02
C LYS A 547 12.26 -12.08 22.06
N ASN A 548 11.97 -11.77 20.80
CA ASN A 548 12.99 -11.53 19.77
C ASN A 548 13.36 -10.04 19.61
N LEU A 549 13.01 -9.19 20.57
CA LEU A 549 13.19 -7.73 20.50
C LEU A 549 13.98 -7.21 21.69
N ASP A 550 15.30 -7.06 21.54
CA ASP A 550 16.18 -6.53 22.58
C ASP A 550 16.14 -4.99 22.64
N ILE A 551 15.01 -4.43 23.12
CA ILE A 551 14.74 -2.99 23.12
C ILE A 551 15.71 -2.22 24.03
N PHE A 552 16.14 -2.83 25.12
CA PHE A 552 16.98 -2.22 26.16
C PHE A 552 18.43 -2.73 26.16
N GLY A 553 18.77 -3.70 25.29
CA GLY A 553 20.12 -4.28 25.23
C GLY A 553 20.39 -5.41 26.25
N PHE A 554 19.40 -5.78 27.06
CA PHE A 554 19.55 -6.80 28.11
C PHE A 554 19.80 -8.20 27.53
N TRP A 555 19.24 -8.55 26.37
CA TRP A 555 19.48 -9.87 25.79
C TRP A 555 20.95 -10.04 25.42
N LYS A 556 21.56 -9.01 24.82
CA LYS A 556 23.00 -9.01 24.49
C LYS A 556 23.90 -9.25 25.70
N GLU A 557 23.50 -8.79 26.88
CA GLU A 557 24.23 -9.01 28.14
C GLU A 557 23.97 -10.40 28.70
N VAL A 558 22.69 -10.81 28.77
CA VAL A 558 22.29 -12.11 29.29
C VAL A 558 22.81 -13.27 28.42
N SER A 559 22.85 -13.11 27.10
CA SER A 559 23.32 -14.14 26.19
C SER A 559 24.82 -14.43 26.32
N GLN A 560 25.61 -13.50 26.87
CA GLN A 560 27.06 -13.71 27.09
C GLN A 560 27.34 -14.73 28.19
N THR A 561 26.37 -15.02 29.05
CA THR A 561 26.53 -16.03 30.11
C THR A 561 26.24 -17.46 29.63
N LEU A 562 25.82 -17.63 28.38
CA LEU A 562 25.49 -18.92 27.77
C LEU A 562 26.70 -19.48 27.00
N SER A 563 26.85 -20.80 27.01
CA SER A 563 27.80 -21.49 26.13
C SER A 563 27.30 -21.53 24.67
N GLU A 564 28.19 -21.74 23.69
CA GLU A 564 27.80 -21.88 22.27
C GLU A 564 26.77 -23.00 22.04
N ALA A 565 26.87 -24.10 22.80
CA ALA A 565 25.93 -25.22 22.72
C ALA A 565 24.53 -24.85 23.23
N GLU A 566 24.43 -24.00 24.26
CA GLU A 566 23.16 -23.52 24.80
C GLU A 566 22.52 -22.45 23.91
N LEU A 567 23.33 -21.56 23.32
CA LEU A 567 22.87 -20.58 22.32
C LEU A 567 22.30 -21.25 21.07
N GLY A 568 22.85 -22.40 20.68
CA GLY A 568 22.36 -23.20 19.56
C GLY A 568 21.10 -24.03 19.86
N ASN A 569 20.65 -24.11 21.11
CA ASN A 569 19.50 -24.93 21.52
C ASN A 569 18.55 -24.16 22.45
N GLU A 570 17.49 -23.58 21.87
CA GLU A 570 16.45 -22.83 22.57
C GLU A 570 15.69 -23.66 23.64
N HIS A 571 15.79 -24.99 23.60
CA HIS A 571 15.17 -25.89 24.58
C HIS A 571 16.10 -26.30 25.73
N SER A 572 17.34 -25.83 25.72
CA SER A 572 18.26 -26.08 26.84
C SER A 572 17.79 -25.37 28.10
N SER A 573 18.04 -25.97 29.27
CA SER A 573 17.70 -25.37 30.57
C SER A 573 18.40 -24.03 30.77
N GLY A 574 19.65 -23.89 30.30
CA GLY A 574 20.41 -22.64 30.32
C GLY A 574 19.74 -21.54 29.50
N TYR A 575 19.36 -21.83 28.25
CA TYR A 575 18.67 -20.86 27.39
C TYR A 575 17.31 -20.44 27.96
N MET A 576 16.49 -21.38 28.44
CA MET A 576 15.19 -21.07 29.05
C MET A 576 15.32 -20.19 30.30
N ALA A 577 16.32 -20.45 31.15
CA ALA A 577 16.58 -19.63 32.34
C ALA A 577 17.06 -18.21 31.97
N ALA A 578 17.92 -18.10 30.95
CA ALA A 578 18.35 -16.82 30.39
C ALA A 578 17.19 -16.03 29.78
N GLU A 579 16.29 -16.71 29.04
CA GLU A 579 15.09 -16.09 28.47
C GLU A 579 14.15 -15.55 29.56
N GLU A 580 13.91 -16.32 30.61
CA GLU A 580 13.06 -15.88 31.72
C GLU A 580 13.68 -14.68 32.46
N LYS A 581 14.99 -14.70 32.71
CA LYS A 581 15.73 -13.57 33.29
C LYS A 581 15.61 -12.33 32.41
N TYR A 582 15.78 -12.48 31.10
CA TYR A 582 15.62 -11.40 30.14
C TYR A 582 14.21 -10.79 30.17
N ARG A 583 13.17 -11.64 30.15
CA ARG A 583 11.77 -11.20 30.21
C ARG A 583 11.47 -10.44 31.50
N GLN A 584 12.01 -10.88 32.62
CA GLN A 584 11.87 -10.20 33.91
C GLN A 584 12.50 -8.81 33.89
N LEU A 585 13.74 -8.68 33.41
CA LEU A 585 14.44 -7.39 33.29
C LEU A 585 13.70 -6.41 32.39
N VAL A 586 13.18 -6.86 31.25
CA VAL A 586 12.38 -6.02 30.33
C VAL A 586 11.10 -5.54 31.00
N SER A 587 10.37 -6.44 31.67
CA SER A 587 9.14 -6.09 32.40
C SER A 587 9.41 -5.06 33.50
N ASP A 588 10.47 -5.25 34.28
CA ASP A 588 10.82 -4.37 35.39
C ASP A 588 11.22 -2.97 34.90
N GLU A 589 11.99 -2.90 33.80
CA GLU A 589 12.40 -1.63 33.20
C GLU A 589 11.21 -0.86 32.60
N ILE A 590 10.28 -1.56 31.91
CA ILE A 590 9.03 -0.94 31.42
C ILE A 590 8.21 -0.37 32.58
N SER A 591 8.05 -1.16 33.64
CA SER A 591 7.22 -0.77 34.80
C SER A 591 7.85 0.42 35.53
N LYS A 592 9.17 0.41 35.73
CA LYS A 592 9.93 1.52 36.30
C LYS A 592 9.75 2.81 35.50
N ARG A 593 9.96 2.76 34.18
CA ARG A 593 9.81 3.93 33.30
C ARG A 593 8.37 4.46 33.26
N CYS A 594 7.38 3.57 33.39
CA CYS A 594 5.97 3.95 33.49
C CYS A 594 5.69 4.77 34.77
N VAL A 595 6.18 4.28 35.91
CA VAL A 595 6.08 4.98 37.20
C VAL A 595 6.80 6.33 37.16
N GLU A 596 8.01 6.39 36.62
CA GLU A 596 8.77 7.65 36.49
C GLU A 596 8.03 8.67 35.59
N SER A 597 7.44 8.20 34.49
CA SER A 597 6.64 9.04 33.60
C SER A 597 5.41 9.58 34.34
N LEU A 598 4.67 8.73 35.06
CA LEU A 598 3.52 9.13 35.88
C LEU A 598 3.90 10.16 36.95
N LYS A 599 5.02 9.97 37.69
CA LYS A 599 5.53 10.94 38.66
C LYS A 599 5.73 12.31 38.05
N SER A 600 6.37 12.36 36.88
CA SER A 600 6.66 13.61 36.19
C SER A 600 5.40 14.37 35.76
N ILE A 601 4.32 13.67 35.42
CA ILE A 601 3.08 14.27 34.88
C ILE A 601 2.14 14.67 36.01
N LEU A 602 2.01 13.80 37.01
CA LEU A 602 1.08 13.98 38.12
C LEU A 602 1.65 14.89 39.21
N GLY A 603 2.98 15.09 39.24
CA GLY A 603 3.65 15.90 40.24
C GLY A 603 3.55 15.32 41.65
N THR A 604 3.29 14.01 41.78
CA THR A 604 3.15 13.29 43.05
C THR A 604 3.79 11.92 42.95
N ASN A 605 4.11 11.33 44.11
CA ASN A 605 4.63 9.97 44.21
C ASN A 605 3.49 8.95 44.38
N GLU A 606 3.77 7.69 44.05
CA GLU A 606 2.87 6.58 44.34
C GLU A 606 2.71 6.33 45.84
N PHE A 607 1.49 5.95 46.22
CA PHE A 607 1.15 5.46 47.54
C PHE A 607 1.60 4.00 47.64
N ASN A 608 2.49 3.71 48.59
CA ASN A 608 3.01 2.37 48.89
C ASN A 608 3.59 1.59 47.69
N GLY A 609 3.99 2.27 46.60
CA GLY A 609 4.46 1.59 45.40
C GLY A 609 3.37 1.09 44.45
N GLU A 610 2.08 1.29 44.76
CA GLU A 610 0.98 0.59 44.08
C GLU A 610 0.15 1.47 43.15
N TYR A 611 -0.16 2.71 43.55
CA TYR A 611 -1.04 3.60 42.79
C TYR A 611 -0.79 5.08 43.07
N PHE A 612 -1.22 5.94 42.18
CA PHE A 612 -1.26 7.40 42.35
C PHE A 612 -2.69 7.82 42.66
N GLU A 613 -2.89 8.71 43.63
CA GLU A 613 -4.21 9.26 43.94
C GLU A 613 -4.23 10.76 43.63
N ILE A 614 -5.13 11.18 42.72
CA ILE A 614 -5.26 12.57 42.28
C ILE A 614 -6.71 13.06 42.37
N PRO A 615 -6.95 14.37 42.56
CA PRO A 615 -8.30 14.93 42.46
C PRO A 615 -8.95 14.64 41.11
N TYR A 616 -10.25 14.34 41.10
CA TYR A 616 -10.93 14.03 39.84
C TYR A 616 -11.09 15.27 38.96
N GLN A 617 -10.51 15.19 37.76
CA GLN A 617 -10.75 16.13 36.67
C GLN A 617 -10.89 15.35 35.36
N LYS A 618 -12.08 15.41 34.75
CA LYS A 618 -12.42 14.62 33.54
C LYS A 618 -11.40 14.78 32.40
N ASN A 619 -10.95 16.00 32.14
CA ASN A 619 -9.99 16.28 31.06
C ASN A 619 -8.62 15.68 31.34
N VAL A 620 -8.14 15.77 32.59
CA VAL A 620 -6.85 15.19 33.02
C VAL A 620 -6.88 13.67 32.94
N LEU A 621 -7.95 13.03 33.44
CA LEU A 621 -8.09 11.58 33.34
C LEU A 621 -8.15 11.11 31.88
N THR A 622 -8.90 11.81 31.03
CA THR A 622 -9.01 11.48 29.60
C THR A 622 -7.65 11.58 28.91
N ASP A 623 -6.86 12.62 29.21
CA ASP A 623 -5.51 12.79 28.68
C ASP A 623 -4.57 11.66 29.13
N ILE A 624 -4.60 11.29 30.40
CA ILE A 624 -3.80 10.19 30.97
C ILE A 624 -4.17 8.85 30.33
N ILE A 625 -5.46 8.51 30.24
CA ILE A 625 -5.94 7.26 29.62
C ILE A 625 -5.47 7.15 28.17
N ASN A 626 -5.54 8.25 27.41
CA ASN A 626 -5.08 8.28 26.02
C ASN A 626 -3.57 8.11 25.91
N LYS A 627 -2.79 8.84 26.72
CA LYS A 627 -1.32 8.82 26.66
C LYS A 627 -0.70 7.51 27.17
N PHE A 628 -1.37 6.82 28.10
CA PHE A 628 -0.94 5.53 28.63
C PHE A 628 -1.71 4.32 28.03
N TYR A 629 -2.44 4.56 26.92
CA TYR A 629 -3.07 3.52 26.10
C TYR A 629 -4.03 2.60 26.86
N PHE A 630 -4.77 3.10 27.85
CA PHE A 630 -5.76 2.26 28.55
C PHE A 630 -6.87 1.83 27.57
N ARG A 631 -7.06 0.52 27.43
CA ARG A 631 -8.09 -0.09 26.56
C ARG A 631 -9.05 -1.01 27.31
N GLU A 632 -8.57 -1.70 28.34
CA GLU A 632 -9.32 -2.68 29.12
C GLU A 632 -8.79 -2.76 30.56
N ALA A 633 -9.67 -3.02 31.52
CA ALA A 633 -9.32 -3.19 32.92
C ALA A 633 -8.42 -4.42 33.13
N PHE A 634 -7.56 -4.39 34.15
CA PHE A 634 -6.67 -5.50 34.45
C PHE A 634 -7.42 -6.74 34.93
N SER A 635 -8.58 -6.57 35.56
CA SER A 635 -9.43 -7.66 36.08
C SER A 635 -10.17 -8.43 34.99
N ASP A 636 -10.30 -7.89 33.79
CA ASP A 636 -11.07 -8.51 32.73
C ASP A 636 -10.28 -9.66 32.10
N LYS A 637 -10.81 -10.88 32.25
CA LYS A 637 -10.26 -12.12 31.65
C LYS A 637 -10.62 -12.27 30.16
N GLY A 638 -10.88 -11.16 29.45
CA GLY A 638 -11.23 -11.20 28.04
C GLY A 638 -10.11 -11.80 27.19
N ASN A 639 -10.43 -12.75 26.31
CA ASN A 639 -9.46 -13.41 25.41
C ASN A 639 -8.94 -12.49 24.27
N ASN A 640 -9.38 -11.23 24.19
CA ASN A 640 -9.14 -10.36 23.04
C ASN A 640 -7.94 -9.41 23.21
N TYR A 641 -7.39 -9.27 24.42
CA TYR A 641 -6.31 -8.33 24.71
C TYR A 641 -5.10 -9.03 25.36
N SER A 642 -3.89 -8.55 25.04
CA SER A 642 -2.61 -9.12 25.41
C SER A 642 -1.85 -8.25 26.41
N ASP A 643 -0.93 -8.88 27.13
CA ASP A 643 0.08 -8.26 27.99
C ASP A 643 1.30 -7.78 27.20
N ASP A 644 1.42 -8.21 25.94
CA ASP A 644 2.52 -7.84 25.04
C ASP A 644 2.33 -6.41 24.57
N PHE A 645 3.20 -5.50 25.02
CA PHE A 645 3.24 -4.10 24.62
C PHE A 645 3.74 -3.95 23.18
N LEU A 646 4.88 -4.56 22.85
CA LEU A 646 5.51 -4.45 21.54
C LEU A 646 5.47 -5.76 20.79
N VAL A 647 5.11 -5.65 19.51
CA VAL A 647 5.08 -6.77 18.57
C VAL A 647 5.78 -6.38 17.27
N ARG A 648 6.32 -7.40 16.61
CA ARG A 648 6.78 -7.27 15.22
C ARG A 648 5.58 -7.01 14.33
N ARG A 649 5.68 -5.99 13.47
CA ARG A 649 4.63 -5.70 12.49
C ARG A 649 4.41 -6.93 11.59
N SER A 650 3.18 -7.45 11.60
CA SER A 650 2.75 -8.46 10.63
C SER A 650 2.53 -7.81 9.26
N LEU A 651 3.11 -8.39 8.23
CA LEU A 651 2.97 -7.95 6.84
C LEU A 651 2.04 -8.92 6.11
N ASN A 652 0.73 -8.76 6.27
CA ASN A 652 -0.27 -9.56 5.54
C ASN A 652 -0.50 -9.07 4.10
N THR A 653 0.37 -8.21 3.56
CA THR A 653 0.18 -7.59 2.24
C THR A 653 1.32 -7.98 1.29
N LYS A 654 0.96 -8.24 0.01
CA LYS A 654 1.94 -8.48 -1.08
C LYS A 654 2.92 -7.32 -1.32
N PHE A 655 2.63 -6.13 -0.78
CA PHE A 655 3.49 -4.95 -0.87
C PHE A 655 4.20 -4.69 0.46
N VAL A 656 5.52 -4.80 0.48
CA VAL A 656 6.35 -4.45 1.65
C VAL A 656 6.85 -3.01 1.48
N PRO A 657 6.56 -2.11 2.43
CA PRO A 657 6.95 -0.71 2.30
C PRO A 657 8.45 -0.49 2.50
N LEU A 658 9.05 0.47 1.79
CA LEU A 658 10.45 0.89 2.04
C LEU A 658 10.60 1.53 3.43
N CYS A 659 11.72 1.25 4.10
CA CYS A 659 12.04 1.75 5.43
C CYS A 659 12.69 3.13 5.32
N ALA A 660 11.92 4.18 5.65
CA ALA A 660 12.42 5.55 5.72
C ALA A 660 11.76 6.34 6.89
N PRO A 661 12.04 5.94 8.15
CA PRO A 661 11.48 6.58 9.33
C PRO A 661 11.99 8.01 9.53
N LYS A 662 11.36 8.73 10.47
CA LYS A 662 11.89 9.97 11.06
C LYS A 662 11.75 9.88 12.57
N GLN A 663 12.80 10.15 13.35
CA GLN A 663 12.72 10.10 14.81
C GLN A 663 11.78 11.20 15.29
N ASN A 664 10.96 10.88 16.28
CA ASN A 664 10.17 11.91 16.94
C ASN A 664 11.06 12.72 17.89
N ASP A 665 10.87 14.04 17.93
CA ASP A 665 11.65 14.91 18.82
C ASP A 665 11.33 14.68 20.30
N VAL A 666 10.14 14.12 20.58
CA VAL A 666 9.67 13.80 21.93
C VAL A 666 9.61 12.28 22.10
N ASN A 667 10.09 11.79 23.24
CA ASN A 667 10.01 10.36 23.54
C ASN A 667 8.57 9.88 23.72
N PHE A 668 8.38 8.58 23.56
CA PHE A 668 7.10 7.93 23.80
C PHE A 668 6.70 8.11 25.26
N PHE A 669 5.57 8.78 25.46
CA PHE A 669 5.23 9.38 26.74
C PHE A 669 5.11 8.38 27.90
N ALA A 670 4.53 7.19 27.65
CA ALA A 670 4.23 6.26 28.73
C ALA A 670 5.47 5.66 29.40
N ILE A 671 6.60 5.56 28.70
CA ILE A 671 7.84 4.94 29.23
C ILE A 671 9.10 5.71 28.82
N ASN A 672 8.95 6.97 28.40
CA ASN A 672 10.04 7.82 27.93
C ASN A 672 11.01 7.13 26.96
N LEU A 673 10.48 6.38 25.98
CA LEU A 673 11.29 5.60 25.03
C LEU A 673 11.38 6.33 23.67
N PRO A 674 12.58 6.55 23.11
CA PRO A 674 12.74 7.11 21.77
C PRO A 674 12.05 6.23 20.73
N TYR A 675 11.44 6.86 19.72
CA TYR A 675 10.77 6.12 18.65
C TYR A 675 10.78 6.89 17.33
N PHE A 676 10.53 6.16 16.26
CA PHE A 676 10.38 6.70 14.93
C PHE A 676 8.92 6.78 14.50
N TRP A 677 8.56 7.80 13.72
CA TRP A 677 7.34 7.78 12.93
C TRP A 677 7.55 7.00 11.63
N CYS A 678 6.75 5.94 11.46
CA CYS A 678 6.77 5.11 10.26
C CYS A 678 5.34 4.95 9.71
N ARG A 679 5.01 5.74 8.68
CA ARG A 679 3.69 5.75 8.02
C ARG A 679 2.52 5.94 9.00
N GLY A 680 2.68 6.87 9.95
CA GLY A 680 1.64 7.21 10.92
C GLY A 680 1.52 6.28 12.12
N ASN A 681 2.45 5.33 12.29
CA ASN A 681 2.56 4.54 13.52
C ASN A 681 3.94 4.73 14.15
N GLU A 682 4.00 4.59 15.46
CA GLU A 682 5.22 4.54 16.26
C GLU A 682 6.01 3.27 15.94
N CYS A 683 7.31 3.41 15.73
CA CYS A 683 8.21 2.34 15.36
C CYS A 683 9.45 2.40 16.28
N PHE A 684 9.57 1.44 17.19
CA PHE A 684 10.62 1.39 18.22
C PHE A 684 11.90 0.69 17.75
N HIS A 685 11.82 -0.04 16.64
CA HIS A 685 12.99 -0.64 16.01
C HIS A 685 12.76 -0.71 14.50
N ASN A 686 13.62 -0.04 13.72
CA ASN A 686 13.53 0.01 12.27
C ASN A 686 14.52 -0.98 11.61
N ASN A 687 14.57 -1.05 10.27
CA ASN A 687 15.42 -2.00 9.52
C ASN A 687 16.67 -1.34 8.92
N LEU A 688 17.22 -0.31 9.57
CA LEU A 688 18.36 0.47 9.06
C LEU A 688 19.69 0.22 9.79
N ASN A 689 19.69 -0.59 10.87
CA ASN A 689 20.89 -0.84 11.67
C ASN A 689 22.05 -1.46 10.88
N ASN A 690 21.74 -2.28 9.87
CA ASN A 690 22.72 -2.92 9.00
C ASN A 690 22.83 -2.23 7.65
N GLN A 691 22.73 -0.90 7.60
CA GLN A 691 22.71 -0.14 6.34
C GLN A 691 23.82 0.91 6.23
N SER A 692 24.76 0.91 7.16
CA SER A 692 25.99 1.72 7.14
C SER A 692 27.23 0.83 6.94
N LEU A 693 28.33 1.40 6.45
CA LEU A 693 29.59 0.66 6.26
C LEU A 693 30.20 0.14 7.57
N ASP A 694 29.87 0.77 8.71
CA ASP A 694 30.28 0.39 10.06
C ASP A 694 29.67 -0.94 10.52
N SER A 695 28.45 -1.25 10.07
CA SER A 695 27.71 -2.46 10.44
C SER A 695 28.23 -3.77 9.79
N ARG A 696 29.40 -3.72 9.13
CA ARG A 696 30.10 -4.83 8.45
C ARG A 696 29.18 -5.77 7.65
N VAL A 697 28.53 -5.20 6.64
CA VAL A 697 27.68 -5.93 5.69
C VAL A 697 28.49 -6.41 4.48
N ARG A 698 28.22 -7.63 4.01
CA ARG A 698 28.86 -8.19 2.81
C ARG A 698 28.50 -7.35 1.57
N TRP A 699 29.45 -7.14 0.65
CA TRP A 699 29.28 -6.21 -0.48
C TRP A 699 28.03 -6.49 -1.35
N TYR A 700 27.63 -7.75 -1.51
CA TYR A 700 26.45 -8.11 -2.31
C TYR A 700 25.13 -7.63 -1.67
N GLN A 701 25.14 -7.31 -0.37
CA GLN A 701 24.02 -6.72 0.38
C GLN A 701 24.04 -5.19 0.39
N TYR A 702 25.03 -4.54 -0.23
CA TYR A 702 25.07 -3.07 -0.30
C TYR A 702 23.77 -2.51 -0.88
N SER A 703 23.28 -1.46 -0.23
CA SER A 703 22.11 -0.67 -0.60
C SER A 703 22.55 0.73 -1.03
N LEU A 704 21.63 1.54 -1.54
CA LEU A 704 21.89 2.94 -1.91
C LEU A 704 22.59 3.73 -0.79
N TYR A 705 22.31 3.42 0.48
CA TYR A 705 22.98 4.02 1.62
C TYR A 705 24.48 3.75 1.64
N HIS A 706 24.88 2.48 1.43
CA HIS A 706 26.28 2.07 1.37
C HIS A 706 26.99 2.73 0.18
N LEU A 707 26.37 2.71 -1.01
CA LEU A 707 26.96 3.32 -2.19
C LEU A 707 27.16 4.84 -2.01
N ALA A 708 26.17 5.53 -1.42
CA ALA A 708 26.27 6.96 -1.13
C ALA A 708 27.36 7.28 -0.10
N GLU A 709 27.50 6.46 0.95
CA GLU A 709 28.57 6.58 1.94
C GLU A 709 29.96 6.36 1.32
N ILE A 710 30.12 5.36 0.44
CA ILE A 710 31.39 5.06 -0.26
C ILE A 710 31.88 6.25 -1.10
N ILE A 711 30.99 7.01 -1.73
CA ILE A 711 31.36 8.19 -2.52
C ILE A 711 31.43 9.49 -1.69
N GLY A 712 31.37 9.39 -0.36
CA GLY A 712 31.58 10.50 0.57
C GLY A 712 30.31 11.27 0.96
N TYR A 713 29.13 10.74 0.69
CA TYR A 713 27.85 11.39 1.00
C TYR A 713 26.92 10.46 1.81
N PRO A 714 27.26 10.13 3.08
CA PRO A 714 26.41 9.30 3.93
C PRO A 714 24.99 9.87 4.05
N LYS A 715 23.99 8.97 4.02
CA LYS A 715 22.55 9.30 4.05
C LYS A 715 21.79 8.68 5.21
N LEU A 716 22.53 8.09 6.15
CA LEU A 716 22.02 7.57 7.41
C LEU A 716 22.78 8.22 8.55
N HIS A 717 22.05 8.57 9.61
CA HIS A 717 22.59 9.18 10.81
C HIS A 717 22.15 8.37 12.01
N LEU A 718 23.10 8.04 12.89
CA LEU A 718 22.78 7.41 14.15
C LEU A 718 22.08 8.42 15.07
N LYS A 719 20.89 8.08 15.55
CA LYS A 719 20.14 8.79 16.57
C LYS A 719 19.91 7.85 17.77
N GLU A 720 19.33 8.39 18.84
CA GLU A 720 19.06 7.64 20.07
C GLU A 720 18.19 6.40 19.84
N ALA A 721 17.15 6.50 18.99
CA ALA A 721 16.28 5.37 18.66
C ALA A 721 16.91 4.37 17.65
N GLY A 722 18.04 4.73 17.03
CA GLY A 722 18.68 3.97 15.95
C GLY A 722 18.97 4.85 14.71
N TYR A 723 19.19 4.23 13.56
CA TYR A 723 19.52 4.98 12.33
C TYR A 723 18.30 5.68 11.72
N GLU A 724 18.48 6.96 11.35
CA GLU A 724 17.52 7.77 10.61
C GLU A 724 18.09 8.17 9.23
N PRO A 725 17.31 8.07 8.14
CA PRO A 725 17.73 8.58 6.85
C PRO A 725 17.53 10.08 6.68
N ASP A 726 18.31 10.67 5.78
CA ASP A 726 18.13 12.06 5.30
C ASP A 726 16.76 12.29 4.64
N ASP A 727 16.29 13.55 4.68
CA ASP A 727 15.08 13.99 3.96
C ASP A 727 15.17 13.77 2.44
N ALA A 728 16.37 13.81 1.87
CA ALA A 728 16.61 13.51 0.46
C ALA A 728 16.15 12.09 0.09
N VAL A 729 16.30 11.12 0.99
CA VAL A 729 15.87 9.72 0.79
C VAL A 729 14.35 9.62 0.79
N ARG A 730 13.69 10.24 1.79
CA ARG A 730 12.22 10.29 1.90
C ARG A 730 11.61 10.96 0.66
N THR A 731 12.23 12.04 0.21
CA THR A 731 11.84 12.78 -0.99
C THR A 731 12.00 11.92 -2.24
N PHE A 732 13.13 11.24 -2.42
CA PHE A 732 13.36 10.31 -3.53
C PHE A 732 12.29 9.22 -3.62
N ILE A 733 12.01 8.54 -2.50
CA ILE A 733 10.98 7.48 -2.43
C ILE A 733 9.61 8.05 -2.81
N ALA A 734 9.25 9.24 -2.31
CA ALA A 734 7.98 9.88 -2.63
C ALA A 734 7.89 10.27 -4.11
N ILE A 735 8.98 10.80 -4.69
CA ILE A 735 9.05 11.17 -6.11
C ILE A 735 8.93 9.94 -7.00
N ALA A 736 9.72 8.89 -6.76
CA ALA A 736 9.73 7.68 -7.59
C ALA A 736 8.35 7.01 -7.65
N ASN A 737 7.66 6.93 -6.52
CA ASN A 737 6.29 6.40 -6.45
C ASN A 737 5.28 7.27 -7.22
N ARG A 738 5.38 8.60 -7.09
CA ARG A 738 4.50 9.53 -7.82
C ARG A 738 4.75 9.50 -9.32
N VAL A 739 6.00 9.33 -9.75
CA VAL A 739 6.34 9.14 -11.16
C VAL A 739 5.73 7.85 -11.69
N LEU A 740 5.83 6.71 -11.00
CA LEU A 740 5.17 5.46 -11.45
C LEU A 740 3.66 5.64 -11.61
N GLN A 741 3.02 6.30 -10.63
CA GLN A 741 1.58 6.54 -10.69
C GLN A 741 1.21 7.40 -11.90
N LYS A 742 1.98 8.45 -12.20
CA LYS A 742 1.75 9.31 -13.37
C LYS A 742 2.08 8.59 -14.68
N PHE A 743 3.20 7.85 -14.73
CA PHE A 743 3.68 7.13 -15.90
C PHE A 743 2.68 6.08 -16.38
N ARG A 744 2.06 5.33 -15.45
CA ARG A 744 0.96 4.38 -15.78
C ARG A 744 -0.22 5.04 -16.50
N ARG A 745 -0.42 6.36 -16.34
CA ARG A 745 -1.46 7.13 -17.05
C ARG A 745 -0.97 7.75 -18.36
N LEU A 746 0.32 7.68 -18.70
CA LEU A 746 0.89 8.15 -19.98
C LEU A 746 0.63 7.21 -21.16
N LYS A 747 -0.20 6.19 -20.98
CA LYS A 747 -0.69 5.33 -22.05
C LYS A 747 -1.86 6.00 -22.79
N CYS A 748 -1.79 6.07 -24.12
CA CYS A 748 -2.90 6.49 -24.97
C CYS A 748 -4.05 5.47 -24.89
N ARG A 749 -5.29 5.92 -24.63
CA ARG A 749 -6.46 5.02 -24.55
C ARG A 749 -6.94 4.50 -25.91
N GLY A 750 -6.57 5.18 -27.00
CA GLY A 750 -6.92 4.82 -28.37
C GLY A 750 -6.02 3.76 -28.98
N CYS A 751 -4.69 3.96 -28.92
CA CYS A 751 -3.71 3.04 -29.54
C CYS A 751 -2.76 2.33 -28.56
N GLY A 752 -2.83 2.60 -27.26
CA GLY A 752 -1.95 1.97 -26.26
C GLY A 752 -0.51 2.50 -26.19
N HIS A 753 -0.08 3.36 -27.12
CA HIS A 753 1.28 3.90 -27.14
C HIS A 753 1.51 4.95 -26.05
N LEU A 754 2.78 5.19 -25.73
CA LEU A 754 3.23 6.27 -24.87
C LEU A 754 2.83 7.64 -25.44
N MET A 755 2.36 8.51 -24.54
CA MET A 755 2.08 9.91 -24.85
C MET A 755 3.26 10.78 -24.41
N PHE A 756 3.56 11.81 -25.21
CA PHE A 756 4.68 12.70 -24.97
C PHE A 756 4.18 14.10 -24.57
N ALA A 757 5.01 14.81 -23.81
CA ALA A 757 4.70 16.17 -23.37
C ALA A 757 4.55 17.13 -24.57
N ASN A 758 3.49 17.94 -24.56
CA ASN A 758 3.25 18.90 -25.63
C ASN A 758 4.27 20.05 -25.56
N LYS A 759 5.16 20.14 -26.56
CA LYS A 759 6.29 21.09 -26.61
C LYS A 759 5.87 22.57 -26.63
N SER A 760 4.61 22.89 -26.90
CA SER A 760 4.10 24.27 -27.09
C SER A 760 3.72 25.06 -25.82
N ARG A 761 3.70 24.46 -24.62
CA ARG A 761 3.03 25.05 -23.42
C ARG A 761 3.91 25.67 -22.32
N GLY A 762 5.12 26.16 -22.62
CA GLY A 762 5.93 26.95 -21.68
C GLY A 762 6.14 26.28 -20.30
N PHE A 763 5.89 27.02 -19.19
CA PHE A 763 6.08 26.56 -17.80
C PHE A 763 5.31 25.27 -17.42
N ASN A 764 4.31 24.86 -18.22
CA ASN A 764 3.43 23.71 -17.94
C ASN A 764 3.65 22.51 -18.89
N ARG A 765 4.81 22.41 -19.54
CA ARG A 765 5.11 21.34 -20.51
C ARG A 765 4.81 19.93 -19.97
N TYR A 766 5.16 19.65 -18.72
CA TYR A 766 4.97 18.32 -18.10
C TYR A 766 3.56 18.04 -17.55
N ASN A 767 2.61 18.94 -17.80
CA ASN A 767 1.21 18.76 -17.38
C ASN A 767 0.29 18.37 -18.54
N TYR A 768 0.74 18.52 -19.78
CA TYR A 768 -0.06 18.23 -20.98
C TYR A 768 0.66 17.25 -21.87
N PHE A 769 -0.01 16.14 -22.19
CA PHE A 769 0.52 15.08 -23.01
C PHE A 769 -0.37 14.84 -24.23
N SER A 770 0.20 14.31 -25.31
CA SER A 770 -0.56 13.93 -26.51
C SER A 770 0.03 12.68 -27.13
N CYS A 771 -0.82 11.89 -27.78
CA CYS A 771 -0.38 10.77 -28.59
C CYS A 771 0.34 11.28 -29.84
N VAL A 772 1.54 10.77 -30.11
CA VAL A 772 2.35 11.11 -31.29
C VAL A 772 2.20 10.10 -32.43
N ASN A 773 1.45 9.01 -32.21
CA ASN A 773 1.21 8.02 -33.26
C ASN A 773 0.26 8.65 -34.31
N PRO A 774 0.72 8.90 -35.55
CA PRO A 774 -0.06 9.60 -36.58
C PRO A 774 -1.30 8.80 -37.01
N PHE A 775 -1.32 7.50 -36.72
CA PHE A 775 -2.37 6.57 -37.08
C PHE A 775 -3.44 6.39 -36.00
N CYS A 776 -3.33 7.12 -34.88
CA CYS A 776 -4.25 7.05 -33.75
C CYS A 776 -5.42 8.04 -33.91
N PRO A 777 -6.68 7.63 -33.62
CA PRO A 777 -7.82 8.58 -33.56
C PRO A 777 -7.66 9.67 -32.49
N GLU A 778 -6.79 9.46 -31.52
CA GLU A 778 -6.45 10.41 -30.44
C GLU A 778 -5.15 11.17 -30.73
N HIS A 779 -4.61 11.10 -31.95
CA HIS A 779 -3.39 11.79 -32.36
C HIS A 779 -3.50 13.30 -32.10
N GLY A 780 -2.47 13.88 -31.47
CA GLY A 780 -2.38 15.31 -31.19
C GLY A 780 -3.37 15.85 -30.14
N LYS A 781 -4.35 15.06 -29.68
CA LYS A 781 -5.31 15.50 -28.65
C LYS A 781 -4.58 15.72 -27.32
N SER A 782 -4.74 16.91 -26.75
CA SER A 782 -4.05 17.30 -25.51
C SER A 782 -4.80 16.78 -24.29
N ILE A 783 -4.08 16.06 -23.43
CA ILE A 783 -4.56 15.48 -22.19
C ILE A 783 -3.83 16.14 -21.03
N TYR A 784 -4.58 16.80 -20.14
CA TYR A 784 -4.05 17.27 -18.87
C TYR A 784 -3.88 16.10 -17.89
N LEU A 785 -2.67 15.96 -17.35
CA LEU A 785 -2.30 14.95 -16.36
C LEU A 785 -1.36 15.57 -15.32
N ASN A 786 -1.86 15.81 -14.11
CA ASN A 786 -1.05 16.41 -13.05
C ASN A 786 -1.56 16.06 -11.65
N PHE A 787 -0.69 16.10 -10.65
CA PHE A 787 -1.10 15.97 -9.26
C PHE A 787 -1.83 17.23 -8.77
N CYS A 788 -2.87 17.02 -7.97
CA CYS A 788 -3.63 18.07 -7.34
C CYS A 788 -2.72 19.00 -6.54
N PHE A 789 -2.86 20.30 -6.78
CA PHE A 789 -2.01 21.30 -6.12
C PHE A 789 -2.30 21.41 -4.61
N ARG A 790 -3.53 21.10 -4.16
CA ARG A 790 -3.94 21.17 -2.76
C ARG A 790 -3.53 19.93 -1.97
N CYS A 791 -4.10 18.76 -2.28
CA CYS A 791 -3.83 17.54 -1.50
C CYS A 791 -2.51 16.84 -1.86
N LYS A 792 -1.89 17.19 -2.99
CA LYS A 792 -0.67 16.56 -3.54
C LYS A 792 -0.78 15.05 -3.85
N LYS A 793 -1.85 14.36 -3.43
CA LYS A 793 -2.03 12.92 -3.60
C LYS A 793 -2.84 12.58 -4.85
N GLY A 794 -3.93 13.31 -5.11
CA GLY A 794 -4.84 12.99 -6.20
C GLY A 794 -4.27 13.31 -7.57
N LEU A 795 -4.16 12.28 -8.42
CA LEU A 795 -3.75 12.42 -9.81
C LEU A 795 -4.95 12.81 -10.66
N ILE A 796 -4.91 14.02 -11.19
CA ILE A 796 -5.93 14.54 -12.10
C ILE A 796 -5.60 14.08 -13.51
N ASP A 797 -6.51 13.33 -14.11
CA ASP A 797 -6.49 12.90 -15.51
C ASP A 797 -7.73 13.50 -16.18
N SER A 798 -7.52 14.40 -17.14
CA SER A 798 -8.61 15.08 -17.86
C SER A 798 -9.55 14.15 -18.63
N ARG A 799 -9.15 12.89 -18.85
CA ARG A 799 -10.00 11.86 -19.45
C ARG A 799 -11.02 11.29 -18.46
N ASP A 800 -10.77 11.43 -17.16
CA ASP A 800 -11.59 10.89 -16.07
C ASP A 800 -12.30 11.97 -15.25
N THR A 801 -11.90 13.24 -15.42
CA THR A 801 -12.33 14.33 -14.57
C THR A 801 -12.86 15.50 -15.39
N LYS A 802 -13.89 16.18 -14.87
CA LYS A 802 -14.46 17.40 -15.44
C LYS A 802 -13.80 18.64 -14.85
N GLN A 803 -14.09 19.77 -15.48
CA GLN A 803 -13.63 21.09 -15.05
C GLN A 803 -14.72 21.79 -14.24
N CYS A 804 -14.30 22.65 -13.32
CA CYS A 804 -15.19 23.61 -12.66
C CYS A 804 -15.50 24.80 -13.59
N PRO A 805 -16.41 25.72 -13.22
CA PRO A 805 -16.72 26.93 -14.00
C PRO A 805 -15.50 27.79 -14.37
N ASN A 806 -14.43 27.73 -13.56
CA ASN A 806 -13.18 28.45 -13.81
C ASN A 806 -12.21 27.68 -14.74
N ASN A 807 -12.65 26.64 -15.43
CA ASN A 807 -11.87 25.79 -16.33
C ASN A 807 -10.70 25.02 -15.67
N TRP A 808 -10.72 24.86 -14.34
CA TRP A 808 -9.78 24.00 -13.63
C TRP A 808 -10.32 22.59 -13.48
N TYR A 809 -9.49 21.59 -13.78
CA TYR A 809 -9.85 20.19 -13.56
C TYR A 809 -10.02 19.89 -12.08
N ILE A 810 -11.04 19.10 -11.77
CA ILE A 810 -11.44 18.77 -10.41
C ILE A 810 -10.68 17.53 -9.94
N CYS A 811 -10.05 17.62 -8.76
CA CYS A 811 -9.37 16.49 -8.15
C CYS A 811 -10.38 15.41 -7.73
N PRO A 812 -10.19 14.14 -8.14
CA PRO A 812 -11.11 13.07 -7.80
C PRO A 812 -11.05 12.68 -6.30
N ASP A 813 -9.92 12.93 -5.64
CA ASP A 813 -9.68 12.50 -4.25
C ASP A 813 -10.11 13.53 -3.20
N CYS A 814 -9.98 14.83 -3.49
CA CYS A 814 -10.25 15.90 -2.52
C CYS A 814 -11.17 16.99 -3.05
N LEU A 815 -11.76 16.79 -4.24
CA LEU A 815 -12.72 17.70 -4.88
C LEU A 815 -12.19 19.11 -5.17
N SER A 816 -10.88 19.33 -5.00
CA SER A 816 -10.26 20.64 -5.18
C SER A 816 -9.99 20.94 -6.66
N CYS A 817 -10.23 22.18 -7.07
CA CYS A 817 -10.04 22.68 -8.44
C CYS A 817 -9.20 23.96 -8.49
N CYS A 818 -9.55 25.02 -7.75
CA CYS A 818 -8.86 26.31 -7.74
C CYS A 818 -9.10 27.09 -6.43
N ASP A 819 -8.12 27.86 -5.99
CA ASP A 819 -8.20 28.83 -4.88
C ASP A 819 -7.47 30.13 -5.22
N ASP A 820 -7.67 31.16 -4.40
CA ASP A 820 -7.12 32.50 -4.61
C ASP A 820 -5.59 32.50 -4.56
N ASN A 821 -5.01 31.70 -3.65
CA ASN A 821 -3.56 31.56 -3.51
C ASN A 821 -2.89 30.99 -4.76
N MET A 822 -3.54 30.03 -5.43
CA MET A 822 -3.05 29.47 -6.68
C MET A 822 -2.97 30.54 -7.78
N TYR A 823 -3.99 31.39 -7.91
CA TYR A 823 -3.98 32.48 -8.89
C TYR A 823 -2.92 33.53 -8.58
N ALA A 824 -2.82 33.96 -7.31
CA ALA A 824 -1.78 34.90 -6.86
C ALA A 824 -0.36 34.37 -7.17
N ARG A 825 -0.12 33.08 -6.92
CA ARG A 825 1.18 32.45 -7.23
C ARG A 825 1.48 32.43 -8.73
N GLN A 826 0.48 32.19 -9.58
CA GLN A 826 0.69 32.23 -11.03
C GLN A 826 1.01 33.64 -11.51
N VAL A 827 0.30 34.65 -11.02
CA VAL A 827 0.59 36.07 -11.35
C VAL A 827 2.02 36.41 -10.95
N GLN A 828 2.44 36.02 -9.73
CA GLN A 828 3.80 36.23 -9.25
C GLN A 828 4.87 35.58 -10.16
N LEU A 829 4.61 34.40 -10.71
CA LEU A 829 5.54 33.74 -11.63
C LEU A 829 5.75 34.52 -12.94
N TYR A 830 4.70 35.15 -13.47
CA TYR A 830 4.83 36.00 -14.66
C TYR A 830 5.62 37.28 -14.35
N ILE A 831 5.34 37.91 -13.20
CA ILE A 831 6.09 39.08 -12.72
C ILE A 831 7.58 38.75 -12.56
N LEU A 832 7.91 37.66 -11.85
CA LEU A 832 9.29 37.23 -11.64
C LEU A 832 10.00 36.84 -12.95
N ALA A 833 9.26 36.34 -13.94
CA ALA A 833 9.81 36.00 -15.25
C ALA A 833 9.93 37.21 -16.19
N GLY A 834 9.57 38.42 -15.75
CA GLY A 834 9.55 39.63 -16.59
C GLY A 834 8.57 39.54 -17.76
N LYS A 835 7.50 38.74 -17.63
CA LYS A 835 6.49 38.53 -18.68
C LYS A 835 5.18 39.24 -18.33
N PRO A 836 4.45 39.77 -19.32
CA PRO A 836 3.14 40.37 -19.08
C PRO A 836 2.17 39.32 -18.53
N VAL A 837 1.45 39.67 -17.47
CA VAL A 837 0.45 38.81 -16.83
C VAL A 837 -0.77 38.74 -17.76
N PRO A 838 -1.26 37.55 -18.15
CA PRO A 838 -2.45 37.43 -18.99
C PRO A 838 -3.69 38.03 -18.33
N GLU A 839 -4.49 38.82 -19.07
CA GLU A 839 -5.71 39.47 -18.55
C GLU A 839 -6.69 38.48 -17.91
N LYS A 840 -6.86 37.30 -18.54
CA LYS A 840 -7.71 36.22 -18.00
C LYS A 840 -7.24 35.74 -16.62
N LEU A 841 -5.94 35.74 -16.37
CA LEU A 841 -5.39 35.34 -15.07
C LEU A 841 -5.61 36.43 -14.03
N ASN A 842 -5.46 37.70 -14.43
CA ASN A 842 -5.68 38.85 -13.56
C ASN A 842 -7.17 38.97 -13.15
N ALA A 843 -8.10 38.71 -14.08
CA ALA A 843 -9.54 38.68 -13.82
C ALA A 843 -10.00 37.57 -12.85
N MET A 844 -9.15 36.56 -12.62
CA MET A 844 -9.47 35.42 -11.73
C MET A 844 -8.91 35.58 -10.31
N LEU A 845 -8.14 36.64 -10.03
CA LEU A 845 -7.69 36.95 -8.67
C LEU A 845 -8.89 37.16 -7.75
N GLY A 846 -8.92 36.48 -6.60
CA GLY A 846 -10.02 36.55 -5.66
C GLY A 846 -11.26 35.72 -6.05
N ASN A 847 -11.23 34.99 -7.18
CA ASN A 847 -12.35 34.19 -7.70
C ASN A 847 -12.13 32.67 -7.59
N GLY A 848 -11.28 32.23 -6.66
CA GLY A 848 -11.09 30.85 -6.24
C GLY A 848 -12.33 30.24 -5.57
N HIS A 849 -12.41 28.91 -5.57
CA HIS A 849 -13.55 28.16 -5.03
C HIS A 849 -13.22 27.49 -3.69
N ASN A 850 -12.04 26.88 -3.56
CA ASN A 850 -11.75 25.92 -2.49
C ASN A 850 -11.52 26.53 -1.11
N ASP A 851 -11.03 27.76 -1.07
CA ASP A 851 -10.94 28.66 0.08
C ASP A 851 -12.33 29.13 0.56
N LYS A 852 -13.31 29.19 -0.33
CA LYS A 852 -14.71 29.55 -0.03
C LYS A 852 -15.61 28.35 0.28
N ASN A 853 -15.02 27.17 0.51
CA ASN A 853 -15.71 25.90 0.76
C ASN A 853 -16.65 25.47 -0.39
N ILE A 854 -16.40 25.92 -1.63
CA ILE A 854 -17.16 25.54 -2.83
C ILE A 854 -16.45 24.38 -3.52
N PHE A 855 -17.17 23.29 -3.78
CA PHE A 855 -16.64 22.08 -4.44
C PHE A 855 -17.51 21.68 -5.63
N PHE A 856 -16.89 20.95 -6.57
CA PHE A 856 -17.56 20.46 -7.78
C PHE A 856 -17.32 18.97 -7.94
N CYS A 857 -18.25 18.28 -8.62
CA CYS A 857 -18.18 16.85 -8.85
C CYS A 857 -17.18 16.53 -9.96
N PRO A 858 -16.18 15.65 -9.73
CA PRO A 858 -15.21 15.29 -10.75
C PRO A 858 -15.83 14.56 -11.95
N ASN A 859 -17.01 13.93 -11.80
CA ASN A 859 -17.63 13.13 -12.86
C ASN A 859 -18.50 13.97 -13.82
N CYS A 860 -19.27 14.93 -13.29
CA CYS A 860 -20.21 15.74 -14.08
C CYS A 860 -19.91 17.25 -14.08
N GLY A 861 -19.03 17.75 -13.21
CA GLY A 861 -18.71 19.17 -13.10
C GLY A 861 -19.74 20.01 -12.32
N SER A 862 -20.85 19.43 -11.87
CA SER A 862 -21.87 20.15 -11.08
C SER A 862 -21.36 20.48 -9.68
N GLN A 863 -21.86 21.58 -9.09
CA GLN A 863 -21.53 21.96 -7.72
C GLN A 863 -22.02 20.90 -6.71
N ILE A 864 -21.20 20.63 -5.71
CA ILE A 864 -21.50 19.68 -4.63
C ILE A 864 -22.26 20.40 -3.53
N LEU A 865 -23.31 19.76 -3.04
CA LEU A 865 -24.08 20.20 -1.89
C LEU A 865 -23.43 19.66 -0.60
N ILE A 866 -23.28 20.52 0.39
CA ILE A 866 -22.83 20.16 1.73
C ILE A 866 -24.07 20.15 2.63
N THR A 867 -24.46 18.99 3.11
CA THR A 867 -25.60 18.79 4.02
C THR A 867 -25.12 18.18 5.33
N LYS A 868 -25.85 18.35 6.42
CA LYS A 868 -25.54 17.68 7.70
C LYS A 868 -26.44 16.47 7.89
N ASP A 869 -25.91 15.38 8.44
CA ASP A 869 -26.73 14.24 8.87
C ASP A 869 -27.30 14.40 10.28
N GLU A 870 -28.06 13.40 10.70
CA GLU A 870 -28.67 13.26 12.04
C GLU A 870 -27.65 13.25 13.19
N HIS A 871 -26.36 13.09 12.89
CA HIS A 871 -25.25 13.18 13.83
C HIS A 871 -24.41 14.46 13.64
N ASN A 872 -24.95 15.46 12.93
CA ASN A 872 -24.32 16.76 12.68
C ASN A 872 -23.02 16.67 11.86
N SER A 873 -22.76 15.55 11.18
CA SER A 873 -21.59 15.34 10.34
C SER A 873 -21.84 15.86 8.92
N GLU A 874 -20.84 16.55 8.34
CA GLU A 874 -20.93 17.08 6.99
C GLU A 874 -20.88 15.96 5.93
N ILE A 875 -21.86 15.95 5.05
CA ILE A 875 -21.99 15.07 3.89
C ILE A 875 -21.84 15.89 2.62
N LYS A 876 -20.92 15.48 1.75
CA LYS A 876 -20.73 16.05 0.42
C LYS A 876 -21.42 15.18 -0.62
N MET A 877 -22.46 15.71 -1.27
CA MET A 877 -23.26 14.96 -2.24
C MET A 877 -23.36 15.71 -3.57
N CYS A 878 -23.15 14.98 -4.67
CA CYS A 878 -23.43 15.51 -5.99
C CYS A 878 -24.92 15.32 -6.34
N PRO A 879 -25.67 16.39 -6.63
CA PRO A 879 -27.10 16.29 -6.96
C PRO A 879 -27.37 15.54 -8.27
N HIS A 880 -26.42 15.58 -9.22
CA HIS A 880 -26.59 14.98 -10.55
C HIS A 880 -26.12 13.51 -10.61
N CYS A 881 -25.04 13.17 -9.91
CA CYS A 881 -24.51 11.80 -9.90
C CYS A 881 -25.03 10.96 -8.73
N GLN A 882 -25.71 11.57 -7.76
CA GLN A 882 -26.14 10.96 -6.50
C GLN A 882 -25.01 10.23 -5.73
N ARG A 883 -23.78 10.68 -5.93
CA ARG A 883 -22.58 10.10 -5.30
C ARG A 883 -22.20 10.90 -4.05
N ARG A 884 -21.99 10.18 -2.95
CA ARG A 884 -21.41 10.70 -1.71
C ARG A 884 -19.87 10.68 -1.81
N PHE A 885 -19.23 11.74 -1.36
CA PHE A 885 -17.78 11.93 -1.38
C PHE A 885 -17.20 12.10 0.02
#